data_AF-A0A955B0I0-F1
#
_entry.id   AF-A0A955B0I0-F1
#
_cell.length_a   1.000
_cell.length_b   1.000
_cell.length_c   1.000
_cell.angle_alpha   90.00
_cell.angle_beta   90.00
_cell.angle_gamma   90.00
#
_symmetry.space_group_name_H-M   'P 1'
#
loop_
_entity.id
_entity.type
_entity.pdbx_description
1 polymer ?
#
loop_
_entity_poly.entity_id
_entity_poly.type
_entity_poly.pdbx_seq_one_letter_code
_entity_poly.pdbx_strand_id
1 'polypeptide(L)'
;MLIHTDSSTVLPYFCNISIRHGLAVGLVQAVLLILLFITPSTSSANPNHRDVHVGMAVHGEQAKVLQARIHGLYDEALKSTQRIIEMTAKGDLAKVNPQLFISARVPAGQGARLSEQLRLLGEPAGTDYEMRCNRLLQVSGPPLNQYITFPTSQKYIDGLRQKLAKQAPARANVVGRLEQLIQQQKWEAAEKMLDDALVLIYTDTTFFHSSETAVILKPFEQVTAAIRTAMLNKRRQIAAQLLAERRQKLAFDLPGLVQQVSAAADSIGATGTFDSDGQPLSGPQTLTLLAGRWDEAHASAIRVMAIDWARHANGYDSAAGYDAAAAYDPSLVGEVAAPATSDSASPLSQEYAKFTAAMIGGIVRLIDADAQRLPAAEIESRHAEYLAALSPISGQLADRQALSAFSAALDRLAAKSPAFGLQVKYYGEATNELLRWRQRAAEAMARAATGDARPIEQQMYDATVSRPPDYTGLFPQVNADRRYPALLASSPQILEPALPNLVGQTITASDVTRLAGNSKYAIARYQLRTYVNTPAPVDTAGQVAELKADLFAAESQPPLTLAAAAAIHSAERGDFDSVGGEIVGAHLEGVITRFASLPTAAAWMLPLDRLPDEWPQQPSLNQVLMRFDVQPTWVQHRCFFQRIGPPANAQAAHNGGAQRVQ
;
A
#
# COMPACT_ATOMS: atom_id res chain seq x y z
N MET A 1 51.07 16.45 37.87
CA MET A 1 52.39 16.41 38.54
C MET A 1 52.12 16.08 40.00
N LEU A 2 52.86 15.11 40.59
CA LEU A 2 52.73 14.56 41.96
C LEU A 2 51.53 13.61 42.14
N ILE A 3 51.56 12.43 42.78
CA ILE A 3 52.50 11.59 43.58
C ILE A 3 51.85 10.17 43.57
N HIS A 4 52.56 9.06 43.27
CA HIS A 4 53.01 8.00 44.20
C HIS A 4 51.92 7.50 45.20
N THR A 5 51.65 6.21 45.48
CA THR A 5 52.52 5.07 45.86
C THR A 5 51.69 3.77 45.99
N ASP A 6 52.32 2.64 45.65
CA ASP A 6 52.35 1.31 46.30
C ASP A 6 51.13 0.69 47.01
N SER A 7 50.86 -0.59 46.70
CA SER A 7 51.15 -1.72 47.63
C SER A 7 50.79 -3.12 47.08
N SER A 8 51.84 -3.91 46.83
CA SER A 8 52.10 -5.30 47.30
C SER A 8 50.96 -6.33 47.51
N THR A 9 51.02 -7.39 46.69
CA THR A 9 51.00 -8.86 47.00
C THR A 9 49.94 -9.47 47.94
N VAL A 10 49.21 -10.49 47.45
CA VAL A 10 49.28 -11.94 47.83
C VAL A 10 48.34 -12.76 46.91
N LEU A 11 48.89 -13.76 46.20
CA LEU A 11 48.21 -14.92 45.56
C LEU A 11 48.21 -16.10 46.56
N PRO A 12 47.46 -17.24 46.43
CA PRO A 12 46.83 -17.82 45.23
C PRO A 12 45.45 -18.52 45.48
N TYR A 13 45.02 -19.35 44.52
CA TYR A 13 43.84 -20.22 44.43
C TYR A 13 42.62 -19.61 43.74
N PHE A 14 42.47 -19.85 42.44
CA PHE A 14 41.43 -20.75 41.94
C PHE A 14 41.69 -21.06 40.45
N CYS A 15 41.96 -22.33 40.17
CA CYS A 15 41.98 -22.90 38.84
C CYS A 15 40.56 -23.41 38.52
N ASN A 16 40.16 -23.24 37.26
CA ASN A 16 39.06 -23.93 36.57
C ASN A 16 37.63 -23.69 37.08
N ILE A 17 36.90 -22.79 36.41
CA ILE A 17 35.59 -23.05 35.75
C ILE A 17 35.39 -21.87 34.78
N SER A 18 35.85 -22.01 33.53
CA SER A 18 35.46 -21.07 32.46
C SER A 18 35.55 -21.73 31.09
N ILE A 19 34.77 -22.81 30.89
CA ILE A 19 34.53 -23.38 29.54
C ILE A 19 33.04 -23.74 29.31
N ARG A 20 32.14 -23.67 30.30
CA ARG A 20 30.73 -24.10 30.12
C ARG A 20 29.68 -22.99 29.91
N HIS A 21 30.02 -21.71 30.02
CA HIS A 21 29.05 -20.62 29.81
C HIS A 21 29.13 -19.96 28.42
N GLY A 22 30.21 -20.17 27.66
CA GLY A 22 30.35 -19.61 26.29
C GLY A 22 29.55 -20.36 25.22
N LEU A 23 29.32 -21.66 25.41
CA LEU A 23 28.60 -22.49 24.43
C LEU A 23 27.07 -22.37 24.54
N ALA A 24 26.52 -22.09 25.72
CA ALA A 24 25.07 -21.95 25.90
C ALA A 24 24.55 -20.59 25.40
N VAL A 25 25.31 -19.51 25.56
CA VAL A 25 24.93 -18.17 25.06
C VAL A 25 25.10 -18.08 23.54
N GLY A 26 26.15 -18.70 23.00
CA GLY A 26 26.36 -18.79 21.55
C GLY A 26 25.30 -19.62 20.82
N LEU A 27 24.82 -20.72 21.41
CA LEU A 27 23.74 -21.52 20.80
C LEU A 27 22.39 -20.82 20.87
N VAL A 28 22.10 -20.07 21.95
CA VAL A 28 20.84 -19.32 22.07
C VAL A 28 20.84 -18.11 21.12
N GLN A 29 21.96 -17.40 20.93
CA GLN A 29 22.06 -16.33 19.92
C GLN A 29 22.04 -16.86 18.49
N ALA A 30 22.68 -18.00 18.20
CA ALA A 30 22.64 -18.61 16.87
C ALA A 30 21.24 -19.18 16.54
N VAL A 31 20.53 -19.74 17.52
CA VAL A 31 19.15 -20.21 17.34
C VAL A 31 18.16 -19.03 17.26
N LEU A 32 18.38 -17.91 17.95
CA LEU A 32 17.57 -16.68 17.77
C LEU A 32 17.83 -16.01 16.41
N LEU A 33 19.07 -15.98 15.93
CA LEU A 33 19.40 -15.48 14.59
C LEU A 33 18.87 -16.41 13.49
N ILE A 34 18.92 -17.73 13.67
CA ILE A 34 18.36 -18.69 12.71
C ILE A 34 16.82 -18.69 12.75
N LEU A 35 16.18 -18.42 13.90
CA LEU A 35 14.72 -18.21 13.98
C LEU A 35 14.26 -16.86 13.39
N LEU A 36 15.14 -15.86 13.33
CA LEU A 36 14.90 -14.60 12.59
C LEU A 36 15.07 -14.74 11.07
N PHE A 37 15.74 -15.81 10.59
CA PHE A 37 15.93 -16.09 9.16
C PHE A 37 15.09 -17.28 8.62
N ILE A 38 14.38 -18.04 9.47
CA ILE A 38 13.50 -19.16 9.06
C ILE A 38 12.07 -19.01 9.60
N THR A 39 11.60 -17.78 9.76
CA THR A 39 10.18 -17.54 9.47
C THR A 39 10.15 -16.84 8.13
N PRO A 40 9.67 -17.47 7.04
CA PRO A 40 9.17 -16.68 5.95
C PRO A 40 8.00 -15.92 6.56
N SER A 41 8.27 -14.70 6.99
CA SER A 41 7.26 -13.67 7.02
C SER A 41 6.85 -13.56 5.55
N THR A 42 5.91 -14.42 5.13
CA THR A 42 5.23 -14.31 3.85
C THR A 42 4.36 -13.07 3.97
N SER A 43 5.01 -11.90 4.01
CA SER A 43 4.41 -10.69 3.50
C SER A 43 4.15 -11.01 2.04
N SER A 44 2.96 -11.51 1.75
CA SER A 44 2.55 -11.88 0.39
C SER A 44 2.90 -10.72 -0.52
N ALA A 45 3.85 -10.93 -1.43
CA ALA A 45 4.17 -9.94 -2.42
C ALA A 45 2.92 -9.73 -3.28
N ASN A 46 2.58 -8.49 -3.62
CA ASN A 46 1.47 -8.24 -4.52
C ASN A 46 1.75 -8.84 -5.92
N PRO A 47 0.71 -9.22 -6.70
CA PRO A 47 0.87 -9.61 -8.11
C PRO A 47 1.71 -8.57 -8.85
N ASN A 48 2.71 -9.03 -9.60
CA ASN A 48 3.67 -8.13 -10.24
C ASN A 48 4.24 -8.69 -11.55
N HIS A 49 5.08 -7.88 -12.20
CA HIS A 49 5.72 -8.22 -13.47
C HIS A 49 6.59 -9.49 -13.48
N ARG A 50 7.09 -9.94 -12.32
CA ARG A 50 7.90 -11.17 -12.21
C ARG A 50 7.04 -12.40 -11.98
N ASP A 51 5.99 -12.23 -11.19
CA ASP A 51 5.05 -13.28 -10.87
C ASP A 51 3.65 -12.68 -10.66
N VAL A 52 2.81 -12.88 -11.66
CA VAL A 52 1.40 -12.46 -11.66
C VAL A 52 0.53 -13.36 -10.78
N HIS A 53 1.02 -14.56 -10.43
CA HIS A 53 0.27 -15.54 -9.68
C HIS A 53 0.39 -15.38 -8.16
N VAL A 54 1.34 -14.58 -7.66
CA VAL A 54 1.39 -14.25 -6.23
C VAL A 54 0.08 -13.54 -5.81
N GLY A 55 -0.44 -13.89 -4.64
CA GLY A 55 -1.67 -13.29 -4.12
C GLY A 55 -1.50 -11.86 -3.66
N MET A 56 -2.55 -11.04 -3.82
CA MET A 56 -2.58 -9.70 -3.24
C MET A 56 -2.39 -9.74 -1.73
N ALA A 57 -1.64 -8.77 -1.20
CA ALA A 57 -1.40 -8.65 0.23
C ALA A 57 -2.71 -8.53 1.04
N VAL A 58 -2.63 -8.86 2.33
CA VAL A 58 -3.72 -8.71 3.31
C VAL A 58 -3.22 -8.00 4.56
N HIS A 59 -4.09 -7.27 5.26
CA HIS A 59 -3.68 -6.42 6.37
C HIS A 59 -3.85 -7.06 7.76
N GLY A 60 -4.73 -8.06 7.94
CA GLY A 60 -5.00 -8.72 9.24
C GLY A 60 -4.29 -10.06 9.46
N GLU A 61 -3.94 -10.40 10.71
CA GLU A 61 -3.31 -11.70 11.03
C GLU A 61 -4.20 -12.90 10.70
N GLN A 62 -5.50 -12.83 11.03
CA GLN A 62 -6.45 -13.87 10.63
C GLN A 62 -6.59 -13.97 9.11
N ALA A 63 -6.52 -12.83 8.41
CA ALA A 63 -6.53 -12.80 6.96
C ALA A 63 -5.29 -13.46 6.37
N LYS A 64 -4.09 -13.28 6.94
CA LYS A 64 -2.85 -13.93 6.46
C LYS A 64 -2.94 -15.46 6.50
N VAL A 65 -3.45 -16.03 7.60
CA VAL A 65 -3.64 -17.48 7.73
C VAL A 65 -4.63 -18.00 6.68
N LEU A 66 -5.74 -17.29 6.50
CA LEU A 66 -6.75 -17.65 5.51
C LEU A 66 -6.22 -17.51 4.08
N GLN A 67 -5.49 -16.44 3.79
CA GLN A 67 -4.86 -16.17 2.49
C GLN A 67 -3.87 -17.27 2.12
N ALA A 68 -3.00 -17.70 3.04
CA ALA A 68 -2.06 -18.79 2.80
C ALA A 68 -2.78 -20.11 2.46
N ARG A 69 -3.89 -20.41 3.14
CA ARG A 69 -4.71 -21.58 2.83
C ARG A 69 -5.35 -21.48 1.44
N ILE A 70 -5.92 -20.33 1.08
CA ILE A 70 -6.54 -20.11 -0.23
C ILE A 70 -5.48 -20.20 -1.34
N HIS A 71 -4.30 -19.61 -1.13
CA HIS A 71 -3.18 -19.66 -2.07
C HIS A 71 -2.74 -21.11 -2.33
N GLY A 72 -2.60 -21.94 -1.30
CA GLY A 72 -2.25 -23.35 -1.46
C GLY A 72 -3.28 -24.13 -2.30
N LEU A 73 -4.57 -23.87 -2.10
CA LEU A 73 -5.64 -24.46 -2.92
C LEU A 73 -5.60 -23.98 -4.37
N TYR A 74 -5.32 -22.69 -4.58
CA TYR A 74 -5.17 -22.10 -5.90
C TYR A 74 -3.98 -22.72 -6.66
N ASP A 75 -2.82 -22.85 -6.01
CA ASP A 75 -1.61 -23.42 -6.61
C ASP A 75 -1.80 -24.88 -7.02
N GLU A 76 -2.46 -25.68 -6.18
CA GLU A 76 -2.81 -27.07 -6.49
C GLU A 76 -3.70 -27.15 -7.74
N ALA A 77 -4.74 -26.31 -7.76
CA ALA A 77 -5.69 -26.25 -8.87
C ALA A 77 -5.04 -25.74 -10.16
N LEU A 78 -4.18 -24.73 -10.07
CA LEU A 78 -3.48 -24.13 -11.20
C LEU A 78 -2.56 -25.15 -11.88
N LYS A 79 -1.72 -25.85 -11.11
CA LYS A 79 -0.82 -26.90 -11.62
C LYS A 79 -1.58 -27.99 -12.35
N SER A 80 -2.68 -28.46 -11.75
CA SER A 80 -3.53 -29.51 -12.35
C SER A 80 -4.22 -29.01 -13.62
N THR A 81 -4.70 -27.77 -13.64
CA THR A 81 -5.35 -27.14 -14.79
C THR A 81 -4.38 -26.94 -15.95
N GLN A 82 -3.17 -26.43 -15.69
CA GLN A 82 -2.13 -26.28 -16.70
C GLN A 82 -1.78 -27.63 -17.34
N ARG A 83 -1.68 -28.70 -16.53
CA ARG A 83 -1.41 -30.04 -17.06
C ARG A 83 -2.53 -30.56 -17.96
N ILE A 84 -3.79 -30.31 -17.61
CA ILE A 84 -4.94 -30.67 -18.47
C ILE A 84 -4.87 -29.92 -19.80
N ILE A 85 -4.59 -28.62 -19.78
CA ILE A 85 -4.47 -27.79 -20.99
C ILE A 85 -3.35 -28.31 -21.89
N GLU A 86 -2.16 -28.59 -21.33
CA GLU A 86 -1.02 -29.13 -22.07
C GLU A 86 -1.36 -30.45 -22.77
N MET A 87 -2.03 -31.38 -22.09
CA MET A 87 -2.37 -32.68 -22.68
C MET A 87 -3.51 -32.55 -23.70
N THR A 88 -4.42 -31.60 -23.50
CA THR A 88 -5.44 -31.26 -24.49
C THR A 88 -4.80 -30.71 -25.76
N ALA A 89 -3.85 -29.79 -25.65
CA ALA A 89 -3.12 -29.22 -26.78
C ALA A 89 -2.31 -30.27 -27.57
N LYS A 90 -1.84 -31.34 -26.89
CA LYS A 90 -1.14 -32.48 -27.51
C LYS A 90 -2.07 -33.54 -28.13
N GLY A 91 -3.39 -33.38 -28.02
CA GLY A 91 -4.36 -34.39 -28.45
C GLY A 91 -4.44 -35.63 -27.54
N ASP A 92 -3.82 -35.58 -26.37
CA ASP A 92 -3.73 -36.69 -25.40
C ASP A 92 -4.82 -36.62 -24.32
N LEU A 93 -5.89 -35.85 -24.52
CA LEU A 93 -6.96 -35.67 -23.54
C LEU A 93 -7.56 -37.01 -23.05
N ALA A 94 -7.75 -37.99 -23.94
CA ALA A 94 -8.27 -39.31 -23.59
C ALA A 94 -7.37 -40.12 -22.63
N LYS A 95 -6.09 -39.74 -22.50
CA LYS A 95 -5.09 -40.36 -21.61
C LYS A 95 -4.95 -39.61 -20.29
N VAL A 96 -5.68 -38.51 -20.09
CA VAL A 96 -5.64 -37.73 -18.85
C VAL A 96 -6.08 -38.62 -17.68
N ASN A 97 -5.27 -38.63 -16.62
CA ASN A 97 -5.66 -39.25 -15.35
C ASN A 97 -6.87 -38.48 -14.78
N PRO A 98 -8.02 -39.13 -14.51
CA PRO A 98 -9.19 -38.48 -13.91
C PRO A 98 -8.85 -37.65 -12.66
N GLN A 99 -7.86 -38.09 -11.86
CA GLN A 99 -7.46 -37.37 -10.66
C GLN A 99 -7.01 -35.93 -10.93
N LEU A 100 -6.48 -35.62 -12.12
CA LEU A 100 -6.11 -34.26 -12.50
C LEU A 100 -7.33 -33.33 -12.57
N PHE A 101 -8.47 -33.79 -13.07
CA PHE A 101 -9.70 -32.99 -13.09
C PHE A 101 -10.23 -32.73 -11.68
N ILE A 102 -10.13 -33.73 -10.80
CA ILE A 102 -10.49 -33.60 -9.38
C ILE A 102 -9.59 -32.56 -8.71
N SER A 103 -8.26 -32.72 -8.82
CA SER A 103 -7.27 -31.80 -8.24
C SER A 103 -7.28 -30.41 -8.86
N ALA A 104 -7.82 -30.24 -10.08
CA ALA A 104 -8.06 -28.93 -10.67
C ALA A 104 -9.32 -28.25 -10.09
N ARG A 105 -10.43 -29.00 -9.99
CA ARG A 105 -11.76 -28.40 -9.75
C ARG A 105 -12.15 -28.34 -8.28
N VAL A 106 -11.81 -29.35 -7.48
CA VAL A 106 -12.21 -29.39 -6.07
C VAL A 106 -11.48 -28.31 -5.27
N PRO A 107 -10.14 -28.16 -5.34
CA PRO A 107 -9.44 -27.09 -4.63
C PRO A 107 -9.85 -25.69 -5.12
N ALA A 108 -10.04 -25.48 -6.43
CA ALA A 108 -10.55 -24.21 -6.95
C ALA A 108 -11.93 -23.85 -6.38
N GLY A 109 -12.87 -24.80 -6.36
CA GLY A 109 -14.18 -24.59 -5.75
C GLY A 109 -14.13 -24.28 -4.26
N GLN A 110 -13.20 -24.92 -3.51
CA GLN A 110 -12.96 -24.60 -2.11
C GLN A 110 -12.35 -23.21 -1.92
N GLY A 111 -11.34 -22.85 -2.72
CA GLY A 111 -10.67 -21.55 -2.69
C GLY A 111 -11.65 -20.40 -2.97
N ALA A 112 -12.53 -20.55 -3.95
CA ALA A 112 -13.59 -19.57 -4.24
C ALA A 112 -14.52 -19.34 -3.04
N ARG A 113 -14.94 -20.40 -2.33
CA ARG A 113 -15.78 -20.26 -1.14
C ARG A 113 -15.04 -19.60 0.04
N LEU A 114 -13.79 -20.00 0.28
CA LEU A 114 -12.99 -19.42 1.36
C LEU A 114 -12.66 -17.94 1.12
N SER A 115 -12.64 -17.51 -0.14
CA SER A 115 -12.40 -16.12 -0.53
C SER A 115 -13.49 -15.16 -0.02
N GLU A 116 -14.73 -15.63 0.17
CA GLU A 116 -15.80 -14.85 0.82
C GLU A 116 -15.40 -14.41 2.23
N GLN A 117 -14.70 -15.26 2.98
CA GLN A 117 -14.27 -14.93 4.33
C GLN A 117 -13.21 -13.82 4.35
N LEU A 118 -12.30 -13.77 3.36
CA LEU A 118 -11.37 -12.66 3.21
C LEU A 118 -12.12 -11.35 2.89
N ARG A 119 -13.13 -11.42 2.02
CA ARG A 119 -13.95 -10.26 1.68
C ARG A 119 -14.66 -9.69 2.90
N LEU A 120 -15.26 -10.54 3.73
CA LEU A 120 -15.88 -10.13 5.00
C LEU A 120 -14.89 -9.44 5.95
N LEU A 121 -13.62 -9.88 5.96
CA LEU A 121 -12.55 -9.23 6.73
C LEU A 121 -12.07 -7.90 6.12
N GLY A 122 -12.69 -7.45 5.02
CA GLY A 122 -12.34 -6.20 4.35
C GLY A 122 -11.16 -6.30 3.40
N GLU A 123 -10.75 -7.52 3.00
CA GLU A 123 -9.51 -7.74 2.25
C GLU A 123 -9.77 -7.88 0.75
N PRO A 124 -9.24 -6.97 -0.11
CA PRO A 124 -9.34 -7.05 -1.57
C PRO A 124 -8.84 -8.36 -2.17
N ALA A 125 -7.86 -9.01 -1.54
CA ALA A 125 -7.34 -10.30 -1.96
C ALA A 125 -8.44 -11.38 -2.09
N GLY A 126 -9.51 -11.30 -1.30
CA GLY A 126 -10.63 -12.21 -1.42
C GLY A 126 -11.31 -12.11 -2.79
N THR A 127 -11.52 -10.90 -3.31
CA THR A 127 -12.13 -10.74 -4.63
C THR A 127 -11.22 -11.27 -5.75
N ASP A 128 -9.92 -11.01 -5.66
CA ASP A 128 -8.95 -11.54 -6.63
C ASP A 128 -8.91 -13.08 -6.62
N TYR A 129 -8.83 -13.72 -5.45
CA TYR A 129 -8.81 -15.18 -5.34
C TYR A 129 -10.11 -15.84 -5.81
N GLU A 130 -11.26 -15.23 -5.55
CA GLU A 130 -12.54 -15.70 -6.06
C GLU A 130 -12.52 -15.72 -7.60
N MET A 131 -12.09 -14.62 -8.24
CA MET A 131 -11.96 -14.55 -9.70
C MET A 131 -10.95 -15.56 -10.24
N ARG A 132 -9.79 -15.72 -9.59
CA ARG A 132 -8.75 -16.71 -9.96
C ARG A 132 -9.29 -18.13 -9.95
N CYS A 133 -9.96 -18.52 -8.86
CA CYS A 133 -10.53 -19.85 -8.70
C CYS A 133 -11.66 -20.11 -9.71
N ASN A 134 -12.56 -19.14 -9.90
CA ASN A 134 -13.63 -19.24 -10.88
C ASN A 134 -13.08 -19.36 -12.31
N ARG A 135 -11.98 -18.66 -12.63
CA ARG A 135 -11.31 -18.80 -13.92
C ARG A 135 -10.77 -20.22 -14.13
N LEU A 136 -10.14 -20.84 -13.13
CA LEU A 136 -9.67 -22.23 -13.24
C LEU A 136 -10.83 -23.21 -13.49
N LEU A 137 -11.98 -22.99 -12.84
CA LEU A 137 -13.20 -23.78 -13.07
C LEU A 137 -13.75 -23.59 -14.50
N GLN A 138 -13.71 -22.38 -15.03
CA GLN A 138 -14.13 -22.09 -16.40
C GLN A 138 -13.20 -22.74 -17.43
N VAL A 139 -11.88 -22.59 -17.27
CA VAL A 139 -10.87 -23.08 -18.23
C VAL A 139 -10.80 -24.62 -18.24
N SER A 140 -10.97 -25.27 -17.08
CA SER A 140 -10.99 -26.75 -17.01
C SER A 140 -12.31 -27.37 -17.47
N GLY A 141 -13.37 -26.59 -17.66
CA GLY A 141 -14.71 -27.07 -18.04
C GLY A 141 -14.79 -27.71 -19.43
N PRO A 142 -14.37 -27.02 -20.51
CA PRO A 142 -14.43 -27.59 -21.86
C PRO A 142 -13.63 -28.89 -22.03
N PRO A 143 -12.35 -28.99 -21.57
CA PRO A 143 -11.62 -30.25 -21.63
C PRO A 143 -12.31 -31.39 -20.85
N LEU A 144 -12.92 -31.09 -19.71
CA LEU A 144 -13.69 -32.07 -18.94
C LEU A 144 -14.92 -32.57 -19.72
N ASN A 145 -15.68 -31.64 -20.31
CA ASN A 145 -16.87 -31.97 -21.11
C ASN A 145 -16.51 -32.83 -22.33
N GLN A 146 -15.34 -32.64 -22.93
CA GLN A 146 -14.85 -33.52 -23.98
C GLN A 146 -14.37 -34.86 -23.41
N TYR A 147 -13.65 -34.85 -22.28
CA TYR A 147 -13.12 -36.05 -21.64
C TYR A 147 -14.21 -37.09 -21.30
N ILE A 148 -15.36 -36.65 -20.80
CA ILE A 148 -16.47 -37.53 -20.42
C ILE A 148 -17.13 -38.24 -21.62
N THR A 149 -16.85 -37.81 -22.85
CA THR A 149 -17.37 -38.47 -24.06
C THR A 149 -16.53 -39.64 -24.54
N PHE A 150 -15.30 -39.80 -24.02
CA PHE A 150 -14.43 -40.89 -24.44
C PHE A 150 -14.89 -42.25 -23.87
N PRO A 151 -14.92 -43.32 -24.67
CA PRO A 151 -15.23 -44.67 -24.16
C PRO A 151 -14.30 -45.13 -23.04
N THR A 152 -13.04 -44.68 -23.06
CA THR A 152 -12.02 -45.02 -22.05
C THR A 152 -12.33 -44.43 -20.67
N SER A 153 -13.01 -43.29 -20.58
CA SER A 153 -13.39 -42.66 -19.32
C SER A 153 -14.70 -43.22 -18.76
N GLN A 154 -15.58 -43.77 -19.62
CA GLN A 154 -16.92 -44.20 -19.22
C GLN A 154 -16.92 -45.27 -18.12
N LYS A 155 -16.00 -46.25 -18.18
CA LYS A 155 -15.87 -47.28 -17.14
C LYS A 155 -15.56 -46.68 -15.76
N TYR A 156 -14.73 -45.64 -15.72
CA TYR A 156 -14.41 -44.93 -14.48
C TYR A 156 -15.62 -44.15 -13.96
N ILE A 157 -16.31 -43.43 -14.83
CA ILE A 157 -17.51 -42.65 -14.51
C ILE A 157 -18.64 -43.56 -13.98
N ASP A 158 -18.87 -44.72 -14.61
CA ASP A 158 -19.87 -45.67 -14.15
C ASP A 158 -19.51 -46.28 -12.79
N GLY A 159 -18.20 -46.49 -12.54
CA GLY A 159 -17.69 -46.85 -11.21
C GLY A 159 -18.02 -45.79 -10.15
N LEU A 160 -17.87 -44.51 -10.47
CA LEU A 160 -18.27 -43.40 -9.60
C LEU A 160 -19.78 -43.36 -9.37
N ARG A 161 -20.61 -43.59 -10.41
CA ARG A 161 -22.07 -43.67 -10.28
C ARG A 161 -22.48 -44.80 -9.33
N GLN A 162 -21.88 -45.99 -9.48
CA GLN A 162 -22.14 -47.11 -8.58
C GLN A 162 -21.66 -46.83 -7.15
N LYS A 163 -20.50 -46.21 -6.97
CA LYS A 163 -19.99 -45.79 -5.67
C LYS A 163 -20.96 -44.81 -5.00
N LEU A 164 -21.40 -43.78 -5.72
CA LEU A 164 -22.34 -42.79 -5.22
C LEU A 164 -23.71 -43.39 -4.91
N ALA A 165 -24.22 -44.32 -5.73
CA ALA A 165 -25.46 -45.05 -5.43
C ALA A 165 -25.34 -45.83 -4.11
N LYS A 166 -24.24 -46.58 -3.92
CA LYS A 166 -23.97 -47.34 -2.69
C LYS A 166 -23.81 -46.45 -1.45
N GLN A 167 -23.29 -45.24 -1.63
CA GLN A 167 -23.11 -44.27 -0.54
C GLN A 167 -24.37 -43.45 -0.21
N ALA A 168 -25.50 -43.64 -0.90
CA ALA A 168 -26.72 -42.89 -0.64
C ALA A 168 -27.20 -42.97 0.84
N PRO A 169 -27.20 -44.14 1.51
CA PRO A 169 -27.57 -44.21 2.93
C PRO A 169 -26.61 -43.44 3.84
N ALA A 170 -25.30 -43.48 3.54
CA ALA A 170 -24.30 -42.74 4.30
C ALA A 170 -24.48 -41.23 4.15
N ARG A 171 -24.80 -40.74 2.94
CA ARG A 171 -25.11 -39.32 2.72
C ARG A 171 -26.39 -38.89 3.45
N ALA A 172 -27.44 -39.70 3.42
CA ALA A 172 -28.66 -39.43 4.19
C ALA A 172 -28.38 -39.34 5.69
N ASN A 173 -27.53 -40.23 6.23
CA ASN A 173 -27.09 -40.15 7.62
C ASN A 173 -26.30 -38.87 7.93
N VAL A 174 -25.45 -38.39 7.01
CA VAL A 174 -24.75 -37.11 7.17
C VAL A 174 -25.76 -35.96 7.21
N VAL A 175 -26.75 -35.93 6.32
CA VAL A 175 -27.82 -34.90 6.35
C VAL A 175 -28.55 -34.91 7.69
N GLY A 176 -28.96 -36.08 8.19
CA GLY A 176 -29.61 -36.17 9.50
C GLY A 176 -28.73 -35.70 10.67
N ARG A 177 -27.41 -35.93 10.61
CA ARG A 177 -26.47 -35.37 11.60
C ARG A 177 -26.31 -33.85 11.47
N LEU A 178 -26.29 -33.32 10.25
CA LEU A 178 -26.27 -31.88 10.02
C LEU A 178 -27.53 -31.22 10.57
N GLU A 179 -28.70 -31.80 10.34
CA GLU A 179 -29.98 -31.34 10.93
C GLU A 179 -29.92 -31.31 12.47
N GLN A 180 -29.37 -32.36 13.10
CA GLN A 180 -29.17 -32.38 14.55
C GLN A 180 -28.22 -31.28 15.03
N LEU A 181 -27.12 -31.04 14.32
CA LEU A 181 -26.18 -29.95 14.67
C LEU A 181 -26.82 -28.57 14.49
N ILE A 182 -27.64 -28.39 13.46
CA ILE A 182 -28.43 -27.17 13.22
C ILE A 182 -29.42 -26.93 14.37
N GLN A 183 -30.17 -27.96 14.77
CA GLN A 183 -31.11 -27.87 15.91
C GLN A 183 -30.39 -27.53 17.22
N GLN A 184 -29.17 -28.04 17.41
CA GLN A 184 -28.31 -27.73 18.55
C GLN A 184 -27.55 -26.40 18.40
N GLN A 185 -27.73 -25.67 17.29
CA GLN A 185 -27.00 -24.43 16.96
C GLN A 185 -25.46 -24.58 16.98
N LYS A 186 -24.94 -25.79 16.70
CA LYS A 186 -23.51 -26.09 16.62
C LYS A 186 -22.99 -25.78 15.21
N TRP A 187 -23.06 -24.51 14.81
CA TRP A 187 -22.87 -24.06 13.44
C TRP A 187 -21.48 -24.38 12.87
N GLU A 188 -20.39 -24.20 13.63
CA GLU A 188 -19.03 -24.52 13.15
C GLU A 188 -18.82 -26.01 12.90
N ALA A 189 -19.36 -26.86 13.78
CA ALA A 189 -19.28 -28.30 13.61
C ALA A 189 -20.13 -28.75 12.41
N ALA A 190 -21.30 -28.12 12.22
CA ALA A 190 -22.16 -28.37 11.08
C ALA A 190 -21.48 -27.95 9.76
N GLU A 191 -20.86 -26.77 9.73
CA GLU A 191 -20.13 -26.29 8.55
C GLU A 191 -18.95 -27.18 8.21
N LYS A 192 -18.11 -27.55 9.19
CA LYS A 192 -16.99 -28.47 8.95
C LYS A 192 -17.48 -29.81 8.37
N MET A 193 -18.53 -30.39 8.95
CA MET A 193 -19.11 -31.64 8.46
C MET A 193 -19.72 -31.48 7.06
N LEU A 194 -20.37 -30.35 6.78
CA LEU A 194 -20.92 -30.03 5.47
C LEU A 194 -19.81 -29.89 4.44
N ASP A 195 -18.73 -29.16 4.75
CA ASP A 195 -17.58 -29.00 3.86
C ASP A 195 -16.92 -30.35 3.56
N ASP A 196 -16.64 -31.17 4.58
CA ASP A 196 -16.08 -32.52 4.40
C ASP A 196 -16.96 -33.38 3.48
N ALA A 197 -18.29 -33.32 3.67
CA ALA A 197 -19.25 -34.04 2.84
C ALA A 197 -19.29 -33.51 1.38
N LEU A 198 -19.32 -32.19 1.21
CA LEU A 198 -19.33 -31.57 -0.12
C LEU A 198 -18.04 -31.87 -0.89
N VAL A 199 -16.88 -31.89 -0.22
CA VAL A 199 -15.61 -32.26 -0.87
C VAL A 199 -15.65 -33.67 -1.43
N LEU A 200 -16.18 -34.63 -0.67
CA LEU A 200 -16.36 -36.00 -1.14
C LEU A 200 -17.36 -36.09 -2.30
N ILE A 201 -18.50 -35.38 -2.19
CA ILE A 201 -19.51 -35.37 -3.26
C ILE A 201 -18.92 -34.76 -4.53
N TYR A 202 -18.31 -33.57 -4.46
CA TYR A 202 -17.72 -32.92 -5.64
C TYR A 202 -16.59 -33.73 -6.25
N THR A 203 -15.81 -34.45 -5.45
CA THR A 203 -14.80 -35.41 -5.96
C THR A 203 -15.46 -36.48 -6.83
N ASP A 204 -16.53 -37.08 -6.34
CA ASP A 204 -17.21 -38.19 -7.03
C ASP A 204 -18.15 -37.72 -8.15
N THR A 205 -18.64 -36.47 -8.12
CA THR A 205 -19.52 -35.89 -9.15
C THR A 205 -18.78 -35.00 -10.16
N THR A 206 -17.45 -34.90 -10.09
CA THR A 206 -16.66 -34.05 -11.00
C THR A 206 -16.95 -34.34 -12.48
N PHE A 207 -17.25 -35.58 -12.83
CA PHE A 207 -17.47 -36.04 -14.21
C PHE A 207 -18.95 -36.14 -14.61
N PHE A 208 -19.85 -35.71 -13.75
CA PHE A 208 -21.28 -35.85 -13.99
C PHE A 208 -21.82 -34.58 -14.65
N HIS A 209 -22.91 -34.72 -15.39
CA HIS A 209 -23.64 -33.54 -15.85
C HIS A 209 -24.18 -32.74 -14.66
N SER A 210 -24.41 -31.44 -14.85
CA SER A 210 -24.93 -30.54 -13.82
C SER A 210 -26.28 -31.01 -13.27
N SER A 211 -27.14 -31.58 -14.13
CA SER A 211 -28.43 -32.16 -13.74
C SER A 211 -28.29 -33.38 -12.81
N GLU A 212 -27.38 -34.31 -13.12
CA GLU A 212 -27.09 -35.48 -12.26
C GLU A 212 -26.53 -35.02 -10.90
N THR A 213 -25.60 -34.07 -10.93
CA THR A 213 -24.99 -33.50 -9.72
C THR A 213 -26.04 -32.80 -8.84
N ALA A 214 -26.97 -32.05 -9.44
CA ALA A 214 -28.05 -31.38 -8.72
C ALA A 214 -28.96 -32.38 -7.97
N VAL A 215 -29.30 -33.52 -8.59
CA VAL A 215 -30.09 -34.58 -7.92
C VAL A 215 -29.37 -35.12 -6.68
N ILE A 216 -28.04 -35.29 -6.75
CA ILE A 216 -27.23 -35.79 -5.63
C ILE A 216 -27.10 -34.75 -4.51
N LEU A 217 -27.02 -33.47 -4.85
CA LEU A 217 -26.90 -32.36 -3.90
C LEU A 217 -28.23 -31.94 -3.28
N LYS A 218 -29.37 -32.26 -3.92
CA LYS A 218 -30.72 -31.88 -3.45
C LYS A 218 -30.98 -32.12 -1.95
N PRO A 219 -30.61 -33.27 -1.36
CA PRO A 219 -30.79 -33.50 0.09
C PRO A 219 -29.99 -32.54 0.98
N PHE A 220 -28.92 -31.94 0.48
CA PHE A 220 -28.07 -31.01 1.22
C PHE A 220 -28.54 -29.55 1.08
N GLU A 221 -29.46 -29.22 0.17
CA GLU A 221 -29.83 -27.83 -0.14
C GLU A 221 -30.29 -27.05 1.10
N GLN A 222 -31.22 -27.61 1.87
CA GLN A 222 -31.79 -26.96 3.05
C GLN A 222 -30.75 -26.78 4.17
N VAL A 223 -29.99 -27.84 4.50
CA VAL A 223 -28.94 -27.76 5.52
C VAL A 223 -27.81 -26.81 5.09
N THR A 224 -27.47 -26.79 3.80
CA THR A 224 -26.47 -25.86 3.25
C THR A 224 -26.94 -24.41 3.39
N ALA A 225 -28.18 -24.10 3.01
CA ALA A 225 -28.74 -22.77 3.13
C ALA A 225 -28.81 -22.28 4.59
N ALA A 226 -29.24 -23.16 5.50
CA ALA A 226 -29.32 -22.85 6.94
C ALA A 226 -27.92 -22.59 7.54
N ILE A 227 -26.97 -23.49 7.30
CA ILE A 227 -25.60 -23.38 7.84
C ILE A 227 -24.89 -22.15 7.26
N ARG A 228 -24.97 -21.93 5.94
CA ARG A 228 -24.33 -20.77 5.29
C ARG A 228 -24.90 -19.45 5.81
N THR A 229 -26.22 -19.33 5.93
CA THR A 229 -26.85 -18.11 6.47
C THR A 229 -26.40 -17.84 7.91
N ALA A 230 -26.43 -18.87 8.78
CA ALA A 230 -26.01 -18.72 10.17
C ALA A 230 -24.52 -18.35 10.30
N MET A 231 -23.65 -19.05 9.56
CA MET A 231 -22.21 -18.80 9.58
C MET A 231 -21.83 -17.46 8.94
N LEU A 232 -22.52 -17.04 7.88
CA LEU A 232 -22.33 -15.71 7.27
C LEU A 232 -22.65 -14.61 8.29
N ASN A 233 -23.79 -14.70 8.98
CA ASN A 233 -24.15 -13.74 10.02
C ASN A 233 -23.12 -13.71 11.15
N LYS A 234 -22.68 -14.89 11.62
CA LYS A 234 -21.64 -15.01 12.67
C LYS A 234 -20.32 -14.37 12.23
N ARG A 235 -19.86 -14.66 11.01
CA ARG A 235 -18.63 -14.07 10.45
C ARG A 235 -18.73 -12.57 10.25
N ARG A 236 -19.88 -12.06 9.79
CA ARG A 236 -20.13 -10.61 9.67
C ARG A 236 -20.00 -9.92 11.02
N GLN A 237 -20.56 -10.49 12.08
CA GLN A 237 -20.42 -9.95 13.44
C GLN A 237 -18.96 -9.93 13.90
N ILE A 238 -18.25 -11.05 13.74
CA ILE A 238 -16.82 -11.15 14.10
C ILE A 238 -15.98 -10.14 13.30
N ALA A 239 -16.17 -10.07 11.98
CA ALA A 239 -15.43 -9.15 11.12
C ALA A 239 -15.73 -7.68 11.45
N ALA A 240 -16.99 -7.33 11.68
CA ALA A 240 -17.38 -5.99 12.11
C ALA A 240 -16.71 -5.59 13.43
N GLN A 241 -16.65 -6.52 14.41
CA GLN A 241 -15.95 -6.30 15.67
C GLN A 241 -14.44 -6.13 15.45
N LEU A 242 -13.79 -7.02 14.69
CA LEU A 242 -12.35 -6.95 14.45
C LEU A 242 -11.94 -5.65 13.73
N LEU A 243 -12.73 -5.21 12.74
CA LEU A 243 -12.50 -3.94 12.06
C LEU A 243 -12.75 -2.74 12.97
N ALA A 244 -13.77 -2.79 13.84
CA ALA A 244 -14.01 -1.75 14.84
C ALA A 244 -12.85 -1.63 15.84
N GLU A 245 -12.39 -2.74 16.40
CA GLU A 245 -11.24 -2.78 17.32
C GLU A 245 -9.97 -2.27 16.64
N ARG A 246 -9.75 -2.63 15.38
CA ARG A 246 -8.60 -2.16 14.60
C ARG A 246 -8.68 -0.65 14.34
N ARG A 247 -9.84 -0.15 13.94
CA ARG A 247 -10.09 1.29 13.76
C ARG A 247 -9.74 2.05 15.04
N GLN A 248 -10.22 1.56 16.19
CA GLN A 248 -9.95 2.17 17.49
C GLN A 248 -8.46 2.14 17.85
N LYS A 249 -7.76 1.02 17.63
CA LYS A 249 -6.31 0.90 17.90
C LYS A 249 -5.44 1.81 17.03
N LEU A 250 -5.92 2.15 15.84
CA LEU A 250 -5.21 3.01 14.89
C LEU A 250 -5.57 4.49 15.04
N ALA A 251 -6.62 4.83 15.79
CA ALA A 251 -7.07 6.20 15.94
C ALA A 251 -6.03 7.02 16.72
N PHE A 252 -5.73 8.21 16.19
CA PHE A 252 -4.88 9.19 16.84
C PHE A 252 -5.75 10.28 17.48
N ASP A 253 -5.33 10.81 18.63
CA ASP A 253 -6.03 11.89 19.32
C ASP A 253 -5.75 13.25 18.64
N LEU A 254 -6.45 13.51 17.52
CA LEU A 254 -6.34 14.76 16.78
C LEU A 254 -6.69 15.98 17.65
N PRO A 255 -7.79 15.98 18.45
CA PRO A 255 -8.09 17.09 19.35
C PRO A 255 -7.01 17.34 20.40
N GLY A 256 -6.45 16.28 21.00
CA GLY A 256 -5.37 16.40 21.98
C GLY A 256 -4.11 17.03 21.39
N LEU A 257 -3.74 16.70 20.15
CA LEU A 257 -2.60 17.33 19.49
C LEU A 257 -2.86 18.82 19.19
N VAL A 258 -4.06 19.21 18.77
CA VAL A 258 -4.41 20.63 18.58
C VAL A 258 -4.35 21.42 19.88
N GLN A 259 -4.82 20.82 20.99
CA GLN A 259 -4.70 21.41 22.32
C GLN A 259 -3.23 21.55 22.71
N GLN A 260 -2.39 20.55 22.42
CA GLN A 260 -0.96 20.61 22.68
C GLN A 260 -0.27 21.74 21.92
N VAL A 261 -0.58 21.95 20.63
CA VAL A 261 -0.01 23.08 19.87
C VAL A 261 -0.41 24.42 20.49
N SER A 262 -1.67 24.55 20.92
CA SER A 262 -2.16 25.76 21.57
C SER A 262 -1.45 26.00 22.91
N ALA A 263 -1.31 24.97 23.74
CA ALA A 263 -0.61 25.03 25.01
C ALA A 263 0.88 25.32 24.84
N ALA A 264 1.51 24.78 23.79
CA ALA A 264 2.89 25.08 23.43
C ALA A 264 3.08 26.56 23.09
N ALA A 265 2.21 27.13 22.25
CA ALA A 265 2.25 28.55 21.92
C ALA A 265 2.09 29.44 23.18
N ASP A 266 1.16 29.07 24.07
CA ASP A 266 0.96 29.78 25.34
C ASP A 266 2.17 29.67 26.28
N SER A 267 2.74 28.48 26.43
CA SER A 267 3.90 28.23 27.27
C SER A 267 5.15 28.96 26.77
N ILE A 268 5.38 28.97 25.47
CA ILE A 268 6.47 29.71 24.82
C ILE A 268 6.26 31.22 25.01
N GLY A 269 5.05 31.75 24.80
CA GLY A 269 4.75 33.16 25.08
C GLY A 269 4.92 33.55 26.57
N ALA A 270 4.63 32.63 27.49
CA ALA A 270 4.70 32.88 28.94
C ALA A 270 6.08 32.68 29.55
N THR A 271 6.89 31.74 29.04
CA THR A 271 8.15 31.30 29.68
C THR A 271 9.34 31.26 28.73
N GLY A 272 9.11 31.27 27.41
CA GLY A 272 10.15 31.10 26.38
C GLY A 272 10.47 29.64 26.06
N THR A 273 9.90 28.68 26.79
CA THR A 273 10.10 27.25 26.56
C THR A 273 8.78 26.47 26.67
N PHE A 274 8.70 25.31 26.02
CA PHE A 274 7.64 24.33 26.23
C PHE A 274 8.26 23.07 26.83
N ASP A 275 7.74 22.60 27.96
CA ASP A 275 8.23 21.37 28.58
C ASP A 275 7.61 20.15 27.88
N SER A 276 8.47 19.31 27.31
CA SER A 276 8.08 18.00 26.78
C SER A 276 8.87 16.93 27.51
N ASP A 277 8.18 16.13 28.32
CA ASP A 277 8.77 15.03 29.10
C ASP A 277 9.97 15.46 29.95
N GLY A 278 9.87 16.65 30.58
CA GLY A 278 10.92 17.21 31.43
C GLY A 278 12.09 17.87 30.67
N GLN A 279 11.98 17.99 29.34
CA GLN A 279 12.93 18.73 28.51
C GLN A 279 12.33 20.08 28.09
N PRO A 280 12.93 21.22 28.49
CA PRO A 280 12.50 22.52 28.01
C PRO A 280 12.94 22.71 26.55
N LEU A 281 11.95 22.85 25.66
CA LEU A 281 12.17 23.05 24.23
C LEU A 281 11.96 24.52 23.85
N SER A 282 12.79 25.05 22.96
CA SER A 282 12.55 26.35 22.32
C SER A 282 11.37 26.29 21.35
N GLY A 283 10.93 27.45 20.84
CA GLY A 283 9.89 27.51 19.81
C GLY A 283 10.17 26.62 18.57
N PRO A 284 11.35 26.75 17.92
CA PRO A 284 11.74 25.90 16.80
C PRO A 284 11.85 24.40 17.13
N GLN A 285 12.38 24.05 18.31
CA GLN A 285 12.47 22.66 18.75
C GLN A 285 11.06 22.07 19.00
N THR A 286 10.18 22.87 19.59
CA THR A 286 8.77 22.51 19.80
C THR A 286 8.04 22.32 18.47
N LEU A 287 8.30 23.18 17.48
CA LEU A 287 7.76 23.01 16.13
C LEU A 287 8.21 21.68 15.51
N THR A 288 9.49 21.33 15.65
CA THR A 288 10.03 20.05 15.15
C THR A 288 9.35 18.85 15.82
N LEU A 289 9.14 18.90 17.13
CA LEU A 289 8.40 17.87 17.87
C LEU A 289 6.94 17.75 17.36
N LEU A 290 6.24 18.87 17.23
CA LEU A 290 4.85 18.90 16.78
C LEU A 290 4.69 18.44 15.33
N ALA A 291 5.68 18.71 14.48
CA ALA A 291 5.74 18.21 13.10
C ALA A 291 5.79 16.68 13.06
N GLY A 292 6.67 16.07 13.87
CA GLY A 292 6.75 14.61 13.97
C GLY A 292 5.43 13.98 14.47
N ARG A 293 4.76 14.63 15.44
CA ARG A 293 3.43 14.19 15.90
C ARG A 293 2.34 14.37 14.83
N TRP A 294 2.46 15.39 13.97
CA TRP A 294 1.57 15.55 12.83
C TRP A 294 1.77 14.43 11.79
N ASP A 295 3.01 14.04 11.47
CA ASP A 295 3.29 12.89 10.61
C ASP A 295 2.64 11.59 11.14
N GLU A 296 2.75 11.34 12.45
CA GLU A 296 2.11 10.19 13.11
C GLU A 296 0.58 10.24 13.03
N ALA A 297 0.00 11.42 13.29
CA ALA A 297 -1.43 11.66 13.19
C ALA A 297 -1.94 11.45 11.76
N HIS A 298 -1.20 11.94 10.77
CA HIS A 298 -1.50 11.80 9.35
C HIS A 298 -1.49 10.33 8.91
N ALA A 299 -0.42 9.60 9.24
CA ALA A 299 -0.31 8.17 8.95
C ALA A 299 -1.48 7.38 9.57
N SER A 300 -1.84 7.73 10.80
CA SER A 300 -2.94 7.11 11.54
C SER A 300 -4.29 7.39 10.87
N ALA A 301 -4.55 8.64 10.49
CA ALA A 301 -5.76 9.03 9.77
C ALA A 301 -5.91 8.31 8.42
N ILE A 302 -4.82 8.15 7.65
CA ILE A 302 -4.82 7.37 6.40
C ILE A 302 -5.21 5.90 6.66
N ARG A 303 -4.62 5.27 7.68
CA ARG A 303 -4.93 3.87 8.02
C ARG A 303 -6.36 3.70 8.49
N VAL A 304 -6.85 4.61 9.34
CA VAL A 304 -8.24 4.60 9.83
C VAL A 304 -9.21 4.73 8.67
N MET A 305 -8.95 5.64 7.73
CA MET A 305 -9.81 5.82 6.57
C MET A 305 -9.88 4.56 5.70
N ALA A 306 -8.75 3.86 5.53
CA ALA A 306 -8.74 2.59 4.80
C ALA A 306 -9.57 1.50 5.49
N ILE A 307 -9.57 1.45 6.82
CA ILE A 307 -10.45 0.56 7.59
C ILE A 307 -11.91 0.99 7.46
N ASP A 308 -12.20 2.29 7.44
CA ASP A 308 -13.56 2.80 7.22
C ASP A 308 -14.07 2.41 5.82
N TRP A 309 -13.24 2.44 4.77
CA TRP A 309 -13.62 1.89 3.46
C TRP A 309 -13.92 0.39 3.51
N ALA A 310 -13.10 -0.38 4.22
CA ALA A 310 -13.29 -1.83 4.38
C ALA A 310 -14.61 -2.17 5.09
N ARG A 311 -14.99 -1.36 6.08
CA ARG A 311 -16.26 -1.47 6.80
C ARG A 311 -17.44 -1.09 5.91
N HIS A 312 -17.33 0.02 5.17
CA HIS A 312 -18.38 0.49 4.27
C HIS A 312 -18.63 -0.50 3.13
N ALA A 313 -17.57 -1.04 2.52
CA ALA A 313 -17.65 -2.04 1.45
C ALA A 313 -18.40 -3.31 1.87
N ASN A 314 -18.43 -3.60 3.17
CA ASN A 314 -19.15 -4.73 3.75
C ASN A 314 -20.50 -4.35 4.39
N GLY A 315 -20.89 -3.08 4.34
CA GLY A 315 -22.13 -2.58 4.94
C GLY A 315 -22.13 -2.59 6.48
N TYR A 316 -20.96 -2.43 7.12
CA TYR A 316 -20.85 -2.41 8.59
C TYR A 316 -21.13 -1.05 9.23
N ASP A 317 -21.29 0.00 8.43
CA ASP A 317 -21.46 1.38 8.92
C ASP A 317 -22.92 1.82 9.09
N SER A 318 -23.88 0.99 8.71
CA SER A 318 -25.29 1.30 8.90
C SER A 318 -25.78 0.83 10.28
N ALA A 319 -26.16 1.79 11.13
CA ALA A 319 -26.98 1.54 12.32
C ALA A 319 -28.34 0.90 11.96
N ALA A 320 -28.75 1.00 10.69
CA ALA A 320 -29.82 0.20 10.09
C ALA A 320 -29.20 -0.98 9.35
N GLY A 321 -29.22 -2.17 9.97
CA GLY A 321 -28.78 -3.39 9.31
C GLY A 321 -29.49 -3.62 7.97
N TYR A 322 -28.76 -4.22 7.03
CA TYR A 322 -29.23 -4.77 5.75
C TYR A 322 -29.80 -3.77 4.72
N ASP A 323 -29.02 -3.48 3.68
CA ASP A 323 -29.49 -3.60 2.28
C ASP A 323 -28.39 -3.39 1.20
N ALA A 324 -27.24 -2.79 1.53
CA ALA A 324 -26.21 -2.53 0.51
C ALA A 324 -25.48 -3.81 -0.01
N ALA A 325 -25.33 -4.85 0.82
CA ALA A 325 -24.62 -6.07 0.44
C ALA A 325 -25.44 -7.02 -0.46
N ALA A 326 -26.75 -6.80 -0.62
CA ALA A 326 -27.63 -7.64 -1.45
C ALA A 326 -27.64 -7.24 -2.93
N ALA A 327 -27.05 -6.08 -3.29
CA ALA A 327 -27.04 -5.56 -4.65
C ALA A 327 -25.78 -5.90 -5.48
N TYR A 328 -24.86 -6.73 -4.96
CA TYR A 328 -23.73 -7.21 -5.76
C TYR A 328 -24.16 -8.44 -6.56
N ASP A 329 -24.76 -8.21 -7.72
CA ASP A 329 -24.92 -9.21 -8.77
C ASP A 329 -23.72 -9.12 -9.75
N PRO A 330 -22.77 -10.08 -9.71
CA PRO A 330 -21.63 -10.10 -10.63
C PRO A 330 -22.01 -10.34 -12.10
N SER A 331 -23.30 -10.58 -12.43
CA SER A 331 -23.78 -10.67 -13.81
C SER A 331 -24.22 -9.33 -14.42
N LEU A 332 -24.32 -8.26 -13.63
CA LEU A 332 -24.67 -6.90 -14.08
C LEU A 332 -23.44 -6.03 -14.40
N VAL A 333 -22.43 -6.58 -15.07
CA VAL A 333 -21.21 -5.85 -15.50
C VAL A 333 -21.48 -4.85 -16.66
N GLY A 334 -22.74 -4.56 -16.98
CA GLY A 334 -23.13 -3.79 -18.17
C GLY A 334 -23.73 -2.41 -17.93
N GLU A 335 -24.28 -2.11 -16.76
CA GLU A 335 -24.92 -0.82 -16.48
C GLU A 335 -24.34 -0.19 -15.22
N VAL A 336 -23.31 0.63 -15.42
CA VAL A 336 -22.85 1.58 -14.40
C VAL A 336 -23.98 2.60 -14.25
N ALA A 337 -24.79 2.47 -13.21
CA ALA A 337 -25.74 3.50 -12.81
C ALA A 337 -24.99 4.84 -12.74
N ALA A 338 -25.54 5.86 -13.39
CA ALA A 338 -24.93 7.18 -13.45
C ALA A 338 -24.62 7.68 -12.02
N PRO A 339 -23.41 8.21 -11.76
CA PRO A 339 -23.04 8.64 -10.41
C PRO A 339 -23.94 9.79 -9.97
N ALA A 340 -24.62 9.61 -8.84
CA ALA A 340 -25.34 10.68 -8.19
C ALA A 340 -24.33 11.78 -7.80
N THR A 341 -24.56 13.01 -8.24
CA THR A 341 -23.75 14.17 -7.89
C THR A 341 -23.95 14.55 -6.42
N SER A 342 -23.02 14.17 -5.53
CA SER A 342 -22.92 14.79 -4.20
C SER A 342 -21.47 14.79 -3.66
N ASP A 343 -20.93 16.01 -3.52
CA ASP A 343 -19.59 16.37 -3.04
C ASP A 343 -19.37 16.14 -1.51
N SER A 344 -20.04 15.17 -0.89
CA SER A 344 -19.91 15.00 0.57
C SER A 344 -18.65 14.23 0.95
N ALA A 345 -17.58 14.97 1.27
CA ALA A 345 -16.36 14.43 1.89
C ALA A 345 -16.70 13.59 3.13
N SER A 346 -15.94 12.50 3.37
CA SER A 346 -16.16 11.63 4.54
C SER A 346 -16.07 12.41 5.86
N PRO A 347 -16.75 11.99 6.95
CA PRO A 347 -16.64 12.66 8.25
C PRO A 347 -15.20 12.80 8.74
N LEU A 348 -14.37 11.77 8.54
CA LEU A 348 -12.95 11.81 8.88
C LEU A 348 -12.17 12.81 8.03
N SER A 349 -12.47 12.91 6.72
CA SER A 349 -11.85 13.91 5.83
C SER A 349 -12.17 15.34 6.31
N GLN A 350 -13.40 15.59 6.74
CA GLN A 350 -13.81 16.89 7.28
C GLN A 350 -13.14 17.20 8.63
N GLU A 351 -13.05 16.21 9.53
CA GLU A 351 -12.34 16.33 10.80
C GLU A 351 -10.86 16.60 10.58
N TYR A 352 -10.22 15.87 9.67
CA TYR A 352 -8.80 16.02 9.34
C TYR A 352 -8.49 17.38 8.69
N ALA A 353 -9.39 17.90 7.84
CA ALA A 353 -9.26 19.23 7.28
C ALA A 353 -9.31 20.32 8.37
N LYS A 354 -10.24 20.21 9.34
CA LYS A 354 -10.31 21.12 10.50
C LYS A 354 -9.05 21.02 11.38
N PHE A 355 -8.60 19.79 11.64
CA PHE A 355 -7.35 19.52 12.35
C PHE A 355 -6.17 20.21 11.66
N THR A 356 -6.01 20.02 10.36
CA THR A 356 -4.94 20.63 9.56
C THR A 356 -4.95 22.16 9.64
N ALA A 357 -6.13 22.78 9.48
CA ALA A 357 -6.27 24.23 9.61
C ALA A 357 -5.88 24.72 11.02
N ALA A 358 -6.25 23.98 12.07
CA ALA A 358 -5.88 24.29 13.44
C ALA A 358 -4.37 24.11 13.70
N MET A 359 -3.73 23.10 13.12
CA MET A 359 -2.28 22.91 13.18
C MET A 359 -1.53 24.08 12.55
N ILE A 360 -1.93 24.50 11.34
CA ILE A 360 -1.33 25.65 10.63
C ILE A 360 -1.48 26.93 11.47
N GLY A 361 -2.70 27.22 11.95
CA GLY A 361 -2.95 28.39 12.79
C GLY A 361 -2.16 28.36 14.11
N GLY A 362 -2.04 27.18 14.71
CA GLY A 362 -1.27 26.97 15.93
C GLY A 362 0.24 27.19 15.75
N ILE A 363 0.81 26.73 14.62
CA ILE A 363 2.22 26.99 14.27
C ILE A 363 2.47 28.49 14.06
N VAL A 364 1.57 29.20 13.37
CA VAL A 364 1.67 30.66 13.22
C VAL A 364 1.65 31.35 14.58
N ARG A 365 0.72 30.98 15.46
CA ARG A 365 0.62 31.51 16.82
C ARG A 365 1.87 31.21 17.66
N LEU A 366 2.47 30.03 17.51
CA LEU A 366 3.71 29.64 18.18
C LEU A 366 4.86 30.60 17.80
N ILE A 367 5.03 30.88 16.51
CA ILE A 367 6.07 31.82 16.02
C ILE A 367 5.82 33.23 16.57
N ASP A 368 4.57 33.70 16.50
CA ASP A 368 4.20 35.02 17.02
C ASP A 368 4.41 35.12 18.54
N ALA A 369 4.13 34.05 19.30
CA ALA A 369 4.31 34.00 20.75
C ALA A 369 5.80 34.03 21.14
N ASP A 370 6.66 33.28 20.44
CA ASP A 370 8.10 33.31 20.68
C ASP A 370 8.67 34.70 20.35
N ALA A 371 8.23 35.28 19.23
CA ALA A 371 8.61 36.65 18.83
C ALA A 371 8.28 37.70 19.89
N GLN A 372 7.22 37.52 20.71
CA GLN A 372 6.84 38.51 21.72
C GLN A 372 7.90 38.72 22.79
N ARG A 373 8.61 37.66 23.20
CA ARG A 373 9.58 37.72 24.30
C ARG A 373 11.00 38.02 23.87
N LEU A 374 11.36 37.67 22.64
CA LEU A 374 12.75 37.71 22.21
C LEU A 374 13.28 39.15 22.13
N PRO A 375 14.47 39.42 22.70
CA PRO A 375 15.14 40.68 22.48
C PRO A 375 15.60 40.79 21.02
N ALA A 376 15.70 42.02 20.51
CA ALA A 376 16.07 42.28 19.11
C ALA A 376 17.39 41.61 18.68
N ALA A 377 18.33 41.40 19.62
CA ALA A 377 19.62 40.76 19.37
C ALA A 377 19.53 39.25 19.10
N GLU A 378 18.46 38.57 19.51
CA GLU A 378 18.28 37.12 19.34
C GLU A 378 17.41 36.76 18.13
N ILE A 379 16.76 37.76 17.51
CA ILE A 379 15.80 37.57 16.42
C ILE A 379 16.44 36.86 15.21
N GLU A 380 17.66 37.22 14.83
CA GLU A 380 18.33 36.64 13.66
C GLU A 380 18.60 35.13 13.85
N SER A 381 19.19 34.73 14.98
CA SER A 381 19.41 33.31 15.30
C SER A 381 18.09 32.55 15.35
N ARG A 382 17.08 33.10 16.04
CA ARG A 382 15.78 32.44 16.17
C ARG A 382 15.08 32.28 14.82
N HIS A 383 15.16 33.29 13.97
CA HIS A 383 14.59 33.26 12.63
C HIS A 383 15.21 32.14 11.78
N ALA A 384 16.54 32.00 11.80
CA ALA A 384 17.23 30.91 11.12
C ALA A 384 16.82 29.52 11.64
N GLU A 385 16.66 29.36 12.96
CA GLU A 385 16.19 28.11 13.56
C GLU A 385 14.75 27.76 13.14
N TYR A 386 13.84 28.75 13.07
CA TYR A 386 12.49 28.52 12.57
C TYR A 386 12.46 28.17 11.09
N LEU A 387 13.31 28.79 10.26
CA LEU A 387 13.44 28.42 8.85
C LEU A 387 13.88 26.96 8.70
N ALA A 388 14.86 26.52 9.49
CA ALA A 388 15.31 25.14 9.50
C ALA A 388 14.18 24.17 9.93
N ALA A 389 13.38 24.55 10.92
CA ALA A 389 12.28 23.73 11.42
C ALA A 389 11.05 23.70 10.47
N LEU A 390 10.76 24.80 9.76
CA LEU A 390 9.62 24.91 8.84
C LEU A 390 9.90 24.32 7.45
N SER A 391 11.15 24.33 6.99
CA SER A 391 11.51 23.88 5.64
C SER A 391 11.07 22.43 5.34
N PRO A 392 11.25 21.44 6.25
CA PRO A 392 10.77 20.08 6.05
C PRO A 392 9.25 19.96 5.89
N ILE A 393 8.48 20.68 6.70
CA ILE A 393 6.99 20.66 6.66
C ILE A 393 6.49 21.36 5.40
N SER A 394 7.14 22.44 4.99
CA SER A 394 6.77 23.21 3.80
C SER A 394 6.80 22.37 2.52
N GLY A 395 7.69 21.38 2.44
CA GLY A 395 7.74 20.45 1.29
C GLY A 395 6.67 19.35 1.32
N GLN A 396 5.98 19.18 2.45
CA GLN A 396 4.96 18.13 2.63
C GLN A 396 3.53 18.63 2.47
N LEU A 397 3.31 19.94 2.57
CA LEU A 397 1.99 20.55 2.41
C LEU A 397 1.71 20.87 0.94
N ALA A 398 0.53 20.50 0.47
CA ALA A 398 0.03 20.94 -0.84
C ALA A 398 -0.58 22.36 -0.77
N ASP A 399 -1.09 22.79 0.39
CA ASP A 399 -1.69 24.10 0.60
C ASP A 399 -0.67 25.26 0.55
N ARG A 400 -0.75 26.06 -0.52
CA ARG A 400 0.05 27.27 -0.71
C ARG A 400 -0.33 28.40 0.27
N GLN A 401 -1.55 28.40 0.81
CA GLN A 401 -1.97 29.39 1.80
C GLN A 401 -1.25 29.17 3.12
N ALA A 402 -1.08 27.91 3.55
CA ALA A 402 -0.26 27.56 4.71
C ALA A 402 1.17 28.11 4.61
N LEU A 403 1.83 27.92 3.45
CA LEU A 403 3.19 28.44 3.21
C LEU A 403 3.27 29.96 3.30
N SER A 404 2.23 30.64 2.79
CA SER A 404 2.12 32.10 2.84
C SER A 404 1.92 32.58 4.28
N ALA A 405 1.12 31.86 5.07
CA ALA A 405 0.89 32.17 6.48
C ALA A 405 2.17 32.00 7.32
N PHE A 406 2.95 30.95 7.09
CA PHE A 406 4.25 30.75 7.75
C PHE A 406 5.25 31.84 7.37
N SER A 407 5.33 32.19 6.08
CA SER A 407 6.21 33.28 5.62
C SER A 407 5.84 34.61 6.28
N ALA A 408 4.55 34.94 6.35
CA ALA A 408 4.10 36.16 7.00
C ALA A 408 4.38 36.19 8.51
N ALA A 409 4.35 35.04 9.19
CA ALA A 409 4.73 34.94 10.61
C ALA A 409 6.23 35.17 10.81
N LEU A 410 7.07 34.62 9.93
CA LEU A 410 8.52 34.85 9.93
C LEU A 410 8.87 36.32 9.64
N ASP A 411 8.17 36.96 8.71
CA ASP A 411 8.36 38.39 8.43
C ASP A 411 8.03 39.26 9.65
N ARG A 412 6.99 38.91 10.42
CA ARG A 412 6.65 39.59 11.68
C ARG A 412 7.72 39.37 12.75
N LEU A 413 8.27 38.16 12.87
CA LEU A 413 9.39 37.87 13.75
C LEU A 413 10.61 38.73 13.36
N ALA A 414 11.00 38.74 12.09
CA ALA A 414 12.15 39.51 11.59
C ALA A 414 11.98 41.02 11.81
N ALA A 415 10.76 41.55 11.64
CA ALA A 415 10.46 42.99 11.81
C ALA A 415 10.73 43.53 13.23
N LYS A 416 10.87 42.68 14.25
CA LYS A 416 11.27 43.09 15.60
C LYS A 416 12.69 43.63 15.70
N SER A 417 13.55 43.26 14.76
CA SER A 417 14.87 43.87 14.57
C SER A 417 14.84 44.64 13.24
N PRO A 418 14.62 45.96 13.22
CA PRO A 418 14.38 46.71 11.98
C PRO A 418 15.49 46.55 10.93
N ALA A 419 16.75 46.50 11.37
CA ALA A 419 17.88 46.28 10.49
C ALA A 419 17.84 44.88 9.84
N PHE A 420 17.57 43.85 10.64
CA PHE A 420 17.45 42.48 10.15
C PHE A 420 16.20 42.28 9.27
N GLY A 421 15.06 42.86 9.64
CA GLY A 421 13.86 42.84 8.81
C GLY A 421 14.08 43.46 7.42
N LEU A 422 14.87 44.54 7.32
CA LEU A 422 15.30 45.08 6.04
C LEU A 422 16.22 44.11 5.28
N GLN A 423 17.14 43.42 5.96
CA GLN A 423 17.99 42.41 5.32
C GLN A 423 17.17 41.25 4.76
N VAL A 424 16.22 40.71 5.52
CA VAL A 424 15.30 39.64 5.07
C VAL A 424 14.52 40.10 3.84
N LYS A 425 13.97 41.33 3.88
CA LYS A 425 13.26 41.92 2.75
C LYS A 425 14.14 42.03 1.50
N TYR A 426 15.33 42.64 1.61
CA TYR A 426 16.24 42.82 0.48
C TYR A 426 16.76 41.49 -0.06
N TYR A 427 17.03 40.52 0.81
CA TYR A 427 17.36 39.17 0.41
C TYR A 427 16.22 38.52 -0.39
N GLY A 428 14.97 38.68 0.07
CA GLY A 428 13.79 38.21 -0.66
C GLY A 428 13.65 38.86 -2.03
N GLU A 429 13.84 40.19 -2.12
CA GLU A 429 13.83 40.93 -3.39
C GLU A 429 14.93 40.43 -4.36
N ALA A 430 16.12 40.11 -3.84
CA ALA A 430 17.24 39.61 -4.63
C ALA A 430 17.05 38.15 -5.09
N THR A 431 16.43 37.29 -4.29
CA THR A 431 16.37 35.84 -4.53
C THR A 431 15.07 35.34 -5.14
N ASN A 432 13.94 36.04 -4.94
CA ASN A 432 12.63 35.54 -5.39
C ASN A 432 12.52 35.43 -6.91
N GLU A 433 12.98 36.44 -7.65
CA GLU A 433 12.93 36.37 -9.12
C GLU A 433 13.94 35.36 -9.69
N LEU A 434 15.10 35.21 -9.03
CA LEU A 434 16.07 34.17 -9.37
C LEU A 434 15.48 32.77 -9.20
N LEU A 435 14.79 32.49 -8.09
CA LEU A 435 14.09 31.23 -7.86
C LEU A 435 13.02 30.97 -8.93
N ARG A 436 12.24 32.00 -9.32
CA ARG A 436 11.25 31.88 -10.40
C ARG A 436 11.89 31.62 -11.75
N TRP A 437 13.01 32.28 -12.06
CA TRP A 437 13.74 32.05 -13.30
C TRP A 437 14.31 30.62 -13.35
N ARG A 438 14.97 30.18 -12.27
CA ARG A 438 15.47 28.79 -12.13
C ARG A 438 14.36 27.77 -12.28
N GLN A 439 13.18 28.03 -11.70
CA GLN A 439 12.01 27.18 -11.87
C GLN A 439 11.54 27.10 -13.32
N ARG A 440 11.35 28.24 -14.00
CA ARG A 440 10.96 28.25 -15.42
C ARG A 440 11.99 27.53 -16.30
N ALA A 441 13.27 27.69 -16.01
CA ALA A 441 14.35 27.01 -16.74
C ALA A 441 14.30 25.49 -16.52
N ALA A 442 14.16 25.03 -15.27
CA ALA A 442 14.02 23.62 -14.93
C ALA A 442 12.79 22.99 -15.61
N GLU A 443 11.63 23.66 -15.57
CA GLU A 443 10.39 23.22 -16.24
C GLU A 443 10.55 23.16 -17.78
N ALA A 444 11.26 24.13 -18.37
CA ALA A 444 11.53 24.11 -19.82
C ALA A 444 12.44 22.94 -20.22
N MET A 445 13.49 22.67 -19.44
CA MET A 445 14.38 21.53 -19.69
C MET A 445 13.68 20.19 -19.47
N ALA A 446 12.85 20.07 -18.42
CA ALA A 446 12.05 18.88 -18.18
C ALA A 446 11.08 18.60 -19.32
N ARG A 447 10.33 19.62 -19.78
CA ARG A 447 9.44 19.49 -20.97
C ARG A 447 10.19 19.04 -22.22
N ALA A 448 11.39 19.56 -22.45
CA ALA A 448 12.22 19.13 -23.58
C ALA A 448 12.73 17.69 -23.42
N ALA A 449 12.96 17.23 -22.18
CA ALA A 449 13.41 15.88 -21.88
C ALA A 449 12.28 14.84 -21.86
N THR A 450 11.04 15.25 -21.60
CA THR A 450 9.86 14.37 -21.65
C THR A 450 9.70 13.71 -23.01
N GLY A 451 9.89 14.46 -24.11
CA GLY A 451 9.71 13.92 -25.46
C GLY A 451 8.34 13.23 -25.62
N ASP A 452 8.35 11.96 -26.03
CA ASP A 452 7.15 11.11 -26.20
C ASP A 452 6.72 10.38 -24.90
N ALA A 453 7.43 10.59 -23.79
CA ALA A 453 7.10 9.94 -22.52
C ALA A 453 5.74 10.41 -22.00
N ARG A 454 4.93 9.45 -21.55
CA ARG A 454 3.58 9.71 -21.06
C ARG A 454 3.57 9.88 -19.54
N PRO A 455 2.64 10.66 -18.97
CA PRO A 455 2.36 10.59 -17.54
C PRO A 455 2.01 9.16 -17.12
N ILE A 456 2.49 8.72 -15.96
CA ILE A 456 2.33 7.34 -15.50
C ILE A 456 0.87 6.91 -15.38
N GLU A 457 -0.02 7.82 -15.00
CA GLU A 457 -1.47 7.59 -14.87
C GLU A 457 -2.10 7.30 -16.24
N GLN A 458 -1.65 8.01 -17.27
CA GLN A 458 -2.07 7.78 -18.66
C GLN A 458 -1.54 6.44 -19.16
N GLN A 459 -0.29 6.11 -18.86
CA GLN A 459 0.31 4.83 -19.24
C GLN A 459 -0.41 3.64 -18.61
N MET A 460 -0.73 3.72 -17.31
CA MET A 460 -1.54 2.73 -16.61
C MET A 460 -2.89 2.55 -17.30
N TYR A 461 -3.62 3.65 -17.54
CA TYR A 461 -4.93 3.61 -18.16
C TYR A 461 -4.90 2.95 -19.54
N ASP A 462 -4.00 3.40 -20.43
CA ASP A 462 -3.93 2.91 -21.80
C ASP A 462 -3.60 1.40 -21.86
N ALA A 463 -2.71 0.93 -20.99
CA ALA A 463 -2.31 -0.46 -20.93
C ALA A 463 -3.34 -1.37 -20.24
N THR A 464 -4.25 -0.81 -19.44
CA THR A 464 -5.19 -1.60 -18.62
C THR A 464 -6.67 -1.30 -18.87
N VAL A 465 -7.00 -0.48 -19.87
CA VAL A 465 -8.40 -0.34 -20.32
C VAL A 465 -8.88 -1.60 -21.03
N SER A 466 -10.08 -2.06 -20.69
CA SER A 466 -10.68 -3.24 -21.31
C SER A 466 -10.91 -3.02 -22.80
N ARG A 467 -10.63 -4.05 -23.59
CA ARG A 467 -10.87 -4.11 -25.03
C ARG A 467 -11.55 -5.44 -25.36
N PRO A 468 -12.86 -5.59 -25.02
CA PRO A 468 -13.59 -6.81 -25.31
C PRO A 468 -13.66 -7.10 -26.82
N PRO A 469 -13.70 -8.37 -27.24
CA PRO A 469 -13.70 -9.57 -26.41
C PRO A 469 -12.31 -10.01 -25.93
N ASP A 470 -11.24 -9.36 -26.42
CA ASP A 470 -9.87 -9.88 -26.33
C ASP A 470 -9.21 -9.63 -24.98
N TYR A 471 -9.58 -8.55 -24.30
CA TYR A 471 -8.96 -8.14 -23.03
C TYR A 471 -9.95 -7.52 -22.05
N THR A 472 -9.97 -8.05 -20.82
CA THR A 472 -10.67 -7.46 -19.68
C THR A 472 -9.63 -6.94 -18.70
N GLY A 473 -9.53 -5.62 -18.58
CA GLY A 473 -8.51 -4.95 -17.79
C GLY A 473 -9.02 -4.39 -16.46
N LEU A 474 -8.44 -3.28 -16.02
CA LEU A 474 -8.81 -2.56 -14.79
C LEU A 474 -9.91 -1.53 -14.98
N PHE A 475 -10.10 -1.06 -16.21
CA PHE A 475 -11.09 -0.04 -16.55
C PHE A 475 -12.10 -0.60 -17.56
N PRO A 476 -13.40 -0.26 -17.46
CA PRO A 476 -14.36 -0.55 -18.52
C PRO A 476 -14.00 0.25 -19.79
N GLN A 477 -14.49 -0.17 -20.96
CA GLN A 477 -14.19 0.54 -22.21
C GLN A 477 -14.92 1.89 -22.32
N VAL A 478 -16.14 1.97 -21.77
CA VAL A 478 -17.05 3.12 -21.89
C VAL A 478 -17.14 3.83 -20.53
N ASN A 479 -17.07 5.17 -20.52
CA ASN A 479 -17.19 6.01 -19.32
C ASN A 479 -16.21 5.68 -18.19
N ALA A 480 -15.02 5.18 -18.51
CA ALA A 480 -14.02 4.88 -17.50
C ALA A 480 -13.45 6.15 -16.88
N ASP A 481 -13.85 6.41 -15.64
CA ASP A 481 -13.16 7.34 -14.78
C ASP A 481 -11.84 6.73 -14.31
N ARG A 482 -10.74 7.42 -14.63
CA ARG A 482 -9.37 6.98 -14.32
C ARG A 482 -9.09 6.89 -12.82
N ARG A 483 -9.96 7.48 -11.99
CA ARG A 483 -9.87 7.42 -10.53
C ARG A 483 -10.29 6.06 -9.95
N TYR A 484 -10.91 5.17 -10.72
CA TYR A 484 -11.49 3.92 -10.19
C TYR A 484 -11.08 2.67 -10.98
N PRO A 485 -9.79 2.33 -11.07
CA PRO A 485 -9.39 1.00 -11.50
C PRO A 485 -9.91 -0.04 -10.52
N ALA A 486 -10.52 -1.09 -11.08
CA ALA A 486 -11.07 -2.20 -10.33
C ALA A 486 -10.75 -3.53 -10.99
N LEU A 487 -10.71 -4.61 -10.20
CA LEU A 487 -10.64 -5.96 -10.76
C LEU A 487 -11.95 -6.27 -11.50
N LEU A 488 -11.86 -6.33 -12.84
CA LEU A 488 -12.92 -6.85 -13.72
C LEU A 488 -12.63 -8.31 -14.14
N ALA A 489 -11.41 -8.77 -13.89
CA ALA A 489 -10.94 -10.14 -14.05
C ALA A 489 -9.89 -10.44 -12.97
N SER A 490 -9.45 -11.70 -12.89
CA SER A 490 -8.36 -12.05 -11.96
C SER A 490 -7.06 -11.34 -12.33
N SER A 491 -6.23 -11.03 -11.33
CA SER A 491 -4.98 -10.31 -11.57
C SER A 491 -4.03 -10.94 -12.59
N PRO A 492 -3.88 -12.28 -12.75
CA PRO A 492 -3.12 -12.84 -13.86
C PRO A 492 -3.71 -12.51 -15.23
N GLN A 493 -5.04 -12.57 -15.37
CA GLN A 493 -5.72 -12.25 -16.63
C GLN A 493 -5.57 -10.77 -17.03
N ILE A 494 -5.40 -9.89 -16.04
CA ILE A 494 -5.19 -8.46 -16.25
C ILE A 494 -3.72 -8.17 -16.54
N LEU A 495 -2.81 -8.67 -15.69
CA LEU A 495 -1.41 -8.31 -15.76
C LEU A 495 -0.67 -8.99 -16.92
N GLU A 496 -0.88 -10.28 -17.19
CA GLU A 496 -0.15 -10.98 -18.25
C GLU A 496 -0.24 -10.28 -19.61
N PRO A 497 -1.43 -9.84 -20.08
CA PRO A 497 -1.54 -9.14 -21.37
C PRO A 497 -1.10 -7.67 -21.30
N ALA A 498 -1.19 -7.03 -20.12
CA ALA A 498 -0.86 -5.61 -19.95
C ALA A 498 0.64 -5.36 -19.82
N LEU A 499 1.38 -6.29 -19.21
CA LEU A 499 2.79 -6.11 -18.84
C LEU A 499 3.72 -5.72 -20.01
N PRO A 500 3.60 -6.29 -21.22
CA PRO A 500 4.40 -5.85 -22.38
C PRO A 500 4.18 -4.39 -22.77
N ASN A 501 3.02 -3.83 -22.43
CA ASN A 501 2.68 -2.42 -22.66
C ASN A 501 2.93 -1.55 -21.42
N LEU A 502 3.52 -2.10 -20.36
CA LEU A 502 3.85 -1.36 -19.13
C LEU A 502 5.35 -1.34 -18.91
N VAL A 503 5.97 -2.51 -18.79
CA VAL A 503 7.41 -2.64 -18.51
C VAL A 503 8.20 -2.28 -19.77
N GLY A 504 9.26 -1.51 -19.60
CA GLY A 504 10.08 -0.98 -20.70
C GLY A 504 9.57 0.33 -21.28
N GLN A 505 8.40 0.82 -20.86
CA GLN A 505 7.87 2.09 -21.35
C GLN A 505 8.53 3.27 -20.63
N THR A 506 8.81 4.33 -21.38
CA THR A 506 9.32 5.58 -20.81
C THR A 506 8.15 6.46 -20.38
N ILE A 507 8.19 6.93 -19.13
CA ILE A 507 7.12 7.71 -18.51
C ILE A 507 7.68 8.93 -17.79
N THR A 508 6.77 9.79 -17.35
CA THR A 508 7.02 10.84 -16.36
C THR A 508 6.13 10.66 -15.14
N ALA A 509 6.67 10.92 -13.96
CA ALA A 509 5.93 10.97 -12.70
C ALA A 509 6.23 12.27 -11.97
N SER A 510 5.25 12.79 -11.23
CA SER A 510 5.30 14.10 -10.57
C SER A 510 5.34 13.97 -9.05
N ASP A 511 5.72 15.04 -8.35
CA ASP A 511 5.70 15.14 -6.88
C ASP A 511 6.48 13.99 -6.21
N VAL A 512 7.78 13.95 -6.47
CA VAL A 512 8.69 12.93 -5.95
C VAL A 512 9.27 13.39 -4.63
N THR A 513 9.05 12.61 -3.58
CA THR A 513 9.60 12.88 -2.26
C THR A 513 10.42 11.71 -1.73
N ARG A 514 11.54 12.02 -1.08
CA ARG A 514 12.37 11.00 -0.44
C ARG A 514 11.78 10.61 0.91
N LEU A 515 11.50 9.33 1.11
CA LEU A 515 10.86 8.82 2.34
C LEU A 515 11.64 9.07 3.63
N ALA A 516 12.97 9.05 3.55
CA ALA A 516 13.87 9.31 4.67
C ALA A 516 15.26 9.71 4.12
N GLY A 517 16.04 10.46 4.89
CA GLY A 517 17.38 10.91 4.48
C GLY A 517 18.38 9.80 4.16
N ASN A 518 18.13 8.57 4.62
CA ASN A 518 18.91 7.36 4.31
C ASN A 518 18.14 6.36 3.42
N SER A 519 16.94 6.71 2.94
CA SER A 519 16.15 5.83 2.08
C SER A 519 16.87 5.59 0.76
N LYS A 520 16.81 4.34 0.31
CA LYS A 520 17.27 3.88 -1.02
C LYS A 520 16.27 4.22 -2.14
N TYR A 521 15.11 4.75 -1.77
CA TYR A 521 14.02 5.05 -2.68
C TYR A 521 13.39 6.40 -2.35
N ALA A 522 13.00 7.11 -3.40
CA ALA A 522 12.02 8.19 -3.35
C ALA A 522 10.70 7.70 -3.97
N ILE A 523 9.61 8.38 -3.63
CA ILE A 523 8.27 8.05 -4.10
C ILE A 523 7.67 9.25 -4.83
N ALA A 524 7.24 9.06 -6.08
CA ALA A 524 6.25 9.95 -6.68
C ALA A 524 4.90 9.70 -6.00
N ARG A 525 4.33 10.74 -5.40
CA ARG A 525 3.15 10.63 -4.53
C ARG A 525 1.96 9.99 -5.23
N TYR A 526 1.07 9.44 -4.41
CA TYR A 526 -0.14 8.78 -4.83
C TYR A 526 -1.06 9.74 -5.60
N GLN A 527 -1.29 9.45 -6.88
CA GLN A 527 -2.17 10.22 -7.75
C GLN A 527 -2.90 9.29 -8.72
N LEU A 528 -4.22 9.47 -8.84
CA LEU A 528 -5.09 8.70 -9.74
C LEU A 528 -4.81 7.19 -9.69
N ARG A 529 -4.65 6.64 -8.47
CA ARG A 529 -4.43 5.21 -8.21
C ARG A 529 -3.10 4.67 -8.74
N THR A 530 -2.13 5.57 -8.91
CA THR A 530 -0.75 5.21 -9.16
C THR A 530 0.16 5.83 -8.11
N TYR A 531 1.30 5.19 -7.88
CA TYR A 531 2.46 5.82 -7.28
C TYR A 531 3.72 5.16 -7.82
N VAL A 532 4.85 5.86 -7.75
CA VAL A 532 6.10 5.39 -8.35
C VAL A 532 7.19 5.32 -7.30
N ASN A 533 7.89 4.19 -7.23
CA ASN A 533 9.19 4.10 -6.58
C ASN A 533 10.29 4.43 -7.57
N THR A 534 11.24 5.27 -7.17
CA THR A 534 12.45 5.55 -7.94
C THR A 534 13.68 5.42 -7.04
N PRO A 535 14.81 4.86 -7.51
CA PRO A 535 16.05 4.80 -6.76
C PRO A 535 16.51 6.18 -6.23
N ALA A 536 17.00 6.20 -5.00
CA ALA A 536 17.59 7.36 -4.34
C ALA A 536 18.82 6.96 -3.49
N PRO A 537 19.79 7.86 -3.23
CA PRO A 537 19.86 9.23 -3.73
C PRO A 537 20.22 9.28 -5.22
N VAL A 538 19.77 10.35 -5.88
CA VAL A 538 20.29 10.77 -7.19
C VAL A 538 21.43 11.75 -6.92
N ASP A 539 22.54 11.64 -7.65
CA ASP A 539 23.65 12.58 -7.49
C ASP A 539 23.28 13.96 -8.06
N THR A 540 22.95 14.88 -7.15
CA THR A 540 22.61 16.27 -7.44
C THR A 540 23.53 17.25 -6.73
N ALA A 541 24.66 16.78 -6.18
CA ALA A 541 25.52 17.59 -5.31
C ALA A 541 25.99 18.89 -5.98
N GLY A 542 26.35 18.82 -7.27
CA GLY A 542 26.72 20.01 -8.06
C GLY A 542 25.59 21.02 -8.20
N GLN A 543 24.37 20.56 -8.51
CA GLN A 543 23.19 21.42 -8.63
C GLN A 543 22.78 22.07 -7.30
N VAL A 544 22.92 21.32 -6.20
CA VAL A 544 22.68 21.83 -4.84
C VAL A 544 23.70 22.92 -4.50
N ALA A 545 24.98 22.70 -4.81
CA ALA A 545 26.03 23.69 -4.57
C ALA A 545 25.81 24.97 -5.38
N GLU A 546 25.43 24.85 -6.66
CA GLU A 546 25.07 26.00 -7.51
C GLU A 546 23.85 26.75 -6.96
N LEU A 547 22.81 26.03 -6.52
CA LEU A 547 21.63 26.66 -5.92
C LEU A 547 21.98 27.43 -4.65
N LYS A 548 22.82 26.87 -3.77
CA LYS A 548 23.29 27.56 -2.57
C LYS A 548 24.07 28.83 -2.90
N ALA A 549 24.99 28.75 -3.87
CA ALA A 549 25.79 29.89 -4.31
C ALA A 549 24.90 31.02 -4.86
N ASP A 550 23.93 30.68 -5.72
CA ASP A 550 22.96 31.62 -6.29
C ASP A 550 22.07 32.29 -5.24
N LEU A 551 21.75 31.57 -4.17
CA LEU A 551 20.98 32.08 -3.05
C LEU A 551 21.85 32.76 -1.98
N PHE A 552 23.16 32.92 -2.21
CA PHE A 552 24.09 33.46 -1.22
C PHE A 552 24.03 32.71 0.13
N ALA A 553 23.72 31.42 0.09
CA ALA A 553 23.56 30.58 1.26
C ALA A 553 24.84 29.78 1.54
N ALA A 554 25.34 29.87 2.76
CA ALA A 554 26.49 29.14 3.28
C ALA A 554 26.23 28.71 4.73
N GLU A 555 27.07 27.85 5.30
CA GLU A 555 26.95 27.47 6.72
C GLU A 555 27.00 28.69 7.66
N SER A 556 27.84 29.68 7.32
CA SER A 556 27.95 30.94 8.06
C SER A 556 26.87 31.96 7.74
N GLN A 557 26.08 31.74 6.69
CA GLN A 557 25.04 32.66 6.22
C GLN A 557 23.87 31.84 5.66
N PRO A 558 22.96 31.34 6.52
CA PRO A 558 21.82 30.55 6.05
C PRO A 558 20.86 31.40 5.21
N PRO A 559 19.99 30.77 4.40
CA PRO A 559 18.95 31.48 3.65
C PRO A 559 18.06 32.29 4.60
N LEU A 560 17.63 33.48 4.18
CA LEU A 560 16.84 34.40 5.01
C LEU A 560 15.33 34.36 4.73
N THR A 561 14.86 33.53 3.80
CA THR A 561 13.42 33.40 3.50
C THR A 561 13.00 31.94 3.46
N LEU A 562 11.73 31.67 3.79
CA LEU A 562 11.18 30.32 3.75
C LEU A 562 11.25 29.71 2.35
N ALA A 563 11.04 30.52 1.30
CA ALA A 563 11.13 30.06 -0.08
C ALA A 563 12.54 29.55 -0.45
N ALA A 564 13.58 30.26 -0.03
CA ALA A 564 14.98 29.87 -0.26
C ALA A 564 15.37 28.68 0.62
N ALA A 565 15.00 28.70 1.90
CA ALA A 565 15.28 27.62 2.84
C ALA A 565 14.61 26.30 2.42
N ALA A 566 13.34 26.34 2.04
CA ALA A 566 12.63 25.17 1.53
C ALA A 566 13.23 24.65 0.22
N ALA A 567 13.63 25.52 -0.71
CA ALA A 567 14.24 25.12 -1.97
C ALA A 567 15.61 24.44 -1.79
N ILE A 568 16.43 24.93 -0.84
CA ILE A 568 17.70 24.27 -0.50
C ILE A 568 17.42 22.94 0.19
N HIS A 569 16.51 22.92 1.17
CA HIS A 569 16.17 21.70 1.91
C HIS A 569 15.65 20.58 1.00
N SER A 570 14.70 20.88 0.11
CA SER A 570 14.17 19.88 -0.84
C SER A 570 15.26 19.38 -1.80
N ALA A 571 16.14 20.26 -2.26
CA ALA A 571 17.26 19.90 -3.13
C ALA A 571 18.26 18.96 -2.43
N GLU A 572 18.63 19.26 -1.18
CA GLU A 572 19.53 18.43 -0.37
C GLU A 572 18.93 17.07 -0.03
N ARG A 573 17.62 17.06 0.25
CA ARG A 573 16.88 15.84 0.55
C ARG A 573 16.71 14.95 -0.67
N GLY A 574 16.68 15.52 -1.87
CA GLY A 574 16.39 14.83 -3.12
C GLY A 574 14.90 14.67 -3.36
N ASP A 575 14.12 15.68 -2.98
CA ASP A 575 12.74 15.84 -3.43
C ASP A 575 12.75 16.49 -4.82
N PHE A 576 11.88 16.05 -5.73
CA PHE A 576 11.83 16.49 -7.12
C PHE A 576 10.38 16.79 -7.52
N ASP A 577 10.17 17.83 -8.32
CA ASP A 577 8.86 18.15 -8.88
C ASP A 577 8.45 17.08 -9.90
N SER A 578 9.41 16.52 -10.64
CA SER A 578 9.15 15.40 -11.55
C SER A 578 10.38 14.54 -11.81
N VAL A 579 10.14 13.33 -12.29
CA VAL A 579 11.13 12.35 -12.73
C VAL A 579 10.67 11.72 -14.03
N GLY A 580 11.61 11.41 -14.92
CA GLY A 580 11.32 10.63 -16.13
C GLY A 580 12.31 9.49 -16.31
N GLY A 581 11.79 8.38 -16.82
CA GLY A 581 12.57 7.15 -16.93
C GLY A 581 11.74 5.96 -17.38
N GLU A 582 12.38 4.80 -17.36
CA GLU A 582 11.81 3.54 -17.82
C GLU A 582 11.12 2.80 -16.68
N ILE A 583 9.93 2.26 -16.93
CA ILE A 583 9.26 1.34 -16.00
C ILE A 583 10.03 0.02 -15.99
N VAL A 584 10.69 -0.29 -14.88
CA VAL A 584 11.41 -1.56 -14.66
C VAL A 584 10.59 -2.56 -13.84
N GLY A 585 9.49 -2.11 -13.25
CA GLY A 585 8.58 -2.98 -12.51
C GLY A 585 7.16 -2.42 -12.40
N ALA A 586 6.19 -3.31 -12.40
CA ALA A 586 4.78 -2.99 -12.15
C ALA A 586 4.21 -3.97 -11.11
N HIS A 587 3.37 -3.46 -10.20
CA HIS A 587 2.72 -4.21 -9.12
C HIS A 587 1.27 -3.77 -8.99
N LEU A 588 0.37 -4.72 -8.75
CA LEU A 588 -1.05 -4.48 -8.56
C LEU A 588 -1.42 -4.69 -7.09
N GLU A 589 -1.84 -3.63 -6.41
CA GLU A 589 -2.11 -3.67 -4.96
C GLU A 589 -3.59 -3.37 -4.67
N GLY A 590 -4.14 -4.01 -3.64
CA GLY A 590 -5.45 -3.64 -3.10
C GLY A 590 -5.37 -2.31 -2.35
N VAL A 591 -6.24 -1.36 -2.69
CA VAL A 591 -6.20 0.01 -2.13
C VAL A 591 -6.33 -0.01 -0.61
N ILE A 592 -7.35 -0.72 -0.12
CA ILE A 592 -7.62 -0.85 1.32
C ILE A 592 -6.39 -1.40 2.03
N THR A 593 -5.83 -2.51 1.55
CA THR A 593 -4.66 -3.13 2.16
C THR A 593 -3.43 -2.22 2.13
N ARG A 594 -3.17 -1.52 1.01
CA ARG A 594 -2.03 -0.60 0.88
C ARG A 594 -2.06 0.47 1.97
N PHE A 595 -3.20 1.12 2.16
CA PHE A 595 -3.33 2.21 3.12
C PHE A 595 -3.52 1.72 4.57
N ALA A 596 -4.25 0.62 4.79
CA ALA A 596 -4.45 0.03 6.12
C ALA A 596 -3.17 -0.56 6.74
N SER A 597 -2.16 -0.85 5.91
CA SER A 597 -0.84 -1.36 6.33
C SER A 597 0.29 -0.35 6.13
N LEU A 598 -0.02 0.91 5.81
CA LEU A 598 0.97 1.93 5.45
C LEU A 598 1.90 2.24 6.64
N PRO A 599 3.23 2.01 6.56
CA PRO A 599 4.15 2.44 7.61
C PRO A 599 4.15 3.96 7.77
N THR A 600 4.48 4.48 8.97
CA THR A 600 4.45 5.94 9.23
C THR A 600 5.38 6.69 8.27
N ALA A 601 6.58 6.15 8.02
CA ALA A 601 7.53 6.72 7.06
C ALA A 601 7.00 6.77 5.62
N ALA A 602 5.98 5.96 5.27
CA ALA A 602 5.35 5.95 3.95
C ALA A 602 4.11 6.85 3.87
N ALA A 603 3.73 7.55 4.96
CA ALA A 603 2.61 8.50 4.94
C ALA A 603 2.80 9.61 3.91
N TRP A 604 4.05 9.97 3.63
CA TRP A 604 4.44 10.94 2.60
C TRP A 604 4.12 10.51 1.15
N MET A 605 3.57 9.31 0.95
CA MET A 605 2.84 8.98 -0.27
C MET A 605 1.72 9.98 -0.55
N LEU A 606 1.23 10.69 0.47
CA LEU A 606 0.23 11.75 0.36
C LEU A 606 0.78 13.05 0.97
N PRO A 607 0.33 14.22 0.49
CA PRO A 607 0.59 15.48 1.17
C PRO A 607 0.02 15.50 2.58
N LEU A 608 0.73 16.11 3.53
CA LEU A 608 0.42 16.10 4.96
C LEU A 608 -0.96 16.71 5.30
N ASP A 609 -1.45 17.59 4.44
CA ASP A 609 -2.74 18.28 4.52
C ASP A 609 -3.90 17.54 3.83
N ARG A 610 -3.66 16.35 3.25
CA ARG A 610 -4.67 15.63 2.45
C ARG A 610 -4.74 14.16 2.79
N LEU A 611 -5.94 13.69 3.12
CA LEU A 611 -6.22 12.26 3.12
C LEU A 611 -6.49 11.77 1.69
N PRO A 612 -6.27 10.46 1.39
CA PRO A 612 -6.57 9.92 0.08
C PRO A 612 -8.05 10.09 -0.25
N ASP A 613 -8.34 10.86 -1.30
CA ASP A 613 -9.70 11.15 -1.75
C ASP A 613 -10.23 9.97 -2.56
N GLU A 614 -10.77 8.98 -1.87
CA GLU A 614 -11.52 7.89 -2.49
C GLU A 614 -13.00 8.18 -2.42
N TRP A 615 -13.64 8.33 -3.58
CA TRP A 615 -15.05 8.65 -3.69
C TRP A 615 -15.90 7.70 -2.84
N PRO A 616 -16.59 8.20 -1.81
CA PRO A 616 -17.20 7.36 -0.77
C PRO A 616 -18.52 6.70 -1.19
N GLN A 617 -19.05 6.94 -2.40
CA GLN A 617 -20.37 6.39 -2.73
C GLN A 617 -20.36 4.87 -2.93
N GLN A 618 -19.23 4.25 -3.30
CA GLN A 618 -19.09 2.78 -3.35
C GLN A 618 -17.62 2.33 -3.16
N PRO A 619 -17.01 2.46 -1.97
CA PRO A 619 -15.79 1.71 -1.69
C PRO A 619 -16.10 0.23 -1.90
N SER A 620 -15.39 -0.40 -2.82
CA SER A 620 -15.60 -1.79 -3.18
C SER A 620 -14.29 -2.55 -3.04
N LEU A 621 -14.40 -3.81 -2.60
CA LEU A 621 -13.24 -4.67 -2.34
C LEU A 621 -12.45 -5.01 -3.61
N ASN A 622 -13.00 -4.73 -4.80
CA ASN A 622 -12.28 -4.89 -6.06
C ASN A 622 -11.47 -3.66 -6.48
N GLN A 623 -11.50 -2.55 -5.75
CA GLN A 623 -10.68 -1.37 -6.06
C GLN A 623 -9.20 -1.64 -5.80
N VAL A 624 -8.39 -1.27 -6.79
CA VAL A 624 -6.95 -1.53 -6.81
C VAL A 624 -6.20 -0.26 -7.17
N LEU A 625 -4.88 -0.29 -6.98
CA LEU A 625 -3.96 0.73 -7.44
C LEU A 625 -2.74 0.04 -8.05
N MET A 626 -1.97 0.78 -8.85
CA MET A 626 -0.72 0.27 -9.41
C MET A 626 0.48 1.00 -8.85
N ARG A 627 1.45 0.24 -8.38
CA ARG A 627 2.78 0.74 -8.06
C ARG A 627 3.71 0.45 -9.22
N PHE A 628 4.48 1.45 -9.63
CA PHE A 628 5.54 1.28 -10.62
C PHE A 628 6.91 1.48 -9.99
N ASP A 629 7.89 0.67 -10.40
CA ASP A 629 9.30 0.93 -10.12
C ASP A 629 9.90 1.54 -11.40
N VAL A 630 10.49 2.72 -11.28
CA VAL A 630 11.00 3.49 -12.42
C VAL A 630 12.50 3.73 -12.24
N GLN A 631 13.27 3.39 -13.28
CA GLN A 631 14.69 3.72 -13.35
C GLN A 631 14.83 5.10 -13.99
N PRO A 632 15.23 6.14 -13.24
CA PRO A 632 15.21 7.50 -13.75
C PRO A 632 16.38 7.73 -14.72
N THR A 633 16.08 8.49 -15.78
CA THR A 633 17.05 9.00 -16.76
C THR A 633 17.24 10.51 -16.63
N TRP A 634 16.31 11.18 -15.94
CA TRP A 634 16.42 12.56 -15.54
C TRP A 634 15.52 12.85 -14.33
N VAL A 635 15.86 13.90 -13.58
CA VAL A 635 15.04 14.46 -12.50
C VAL A 635 14.93 15.97 -12.67
N GLN A 636 13.80 16.51 -12.25
CA GLN A 636 13.53 17.94 -12.19
C GLN A 636 13.28 18.33 -10.73
N HIS A 637 14.22 19.02 -10.12
CA HIS A 637 13.95 19.79 -8.90
C HIS A 637 13.28 21.11 -9.29
N ARG A 638 12.53 21.72 -8.36
CA ARG A 638 11.93 23.04 -8.59
C ARG A 638 12.90 24.11 -9.08
N CYS A 639 14.20 24.00 -8.78
CA CYS A 639 15.20 25.02 -9.14
C CYS A 639 16.27 24.55 -10.13
N PHE A 640 16.23 23.31 -10.59
CA PHE A 640 17.19 22.79 -11.57
C PHE A 640 16.70 21.50 -12.24
N PHE A 641 17.32 21.17 -13.37
CA PHE A 641 17.10 19.93 -14.09
C PHE A 641 18.42 19.17 -14.21
N GLN A 642 18.39 17.85 -13.99
CA GLN A 642 19.58 17.00 -14.07
C GLN A 642 19.28 15.76 -14.90
N ARG A 643 20.10 15.51 -15.94
CA ARG A 643 20.13 14.22 -16.63
C ARG A 643 20.95 13.23 -15.81
N ILE A 644 20.46 12.01 -15.72
CA ILE A 644 21.12 10.89 -15.06
C ILE A 644 21.72 10.04 -16.18
N GLY A 645 23.05 9.93 -16.20
CA GLY A 645 23.72 9.07 -17.17
C GLY A 645 23.29 7.61 -17.01
N PRO A 646 23.38 6.77 -18.06
CA PRO A 646 23.22 5.34 -17.88
C PRO A 646 24.19 4.86 -16.80
N PRO A 647 23.81 3.91 -15.94
CA PRO A 647 24.72 3.39 -14.92
C PRO A 647 26.02 2.96 -15.61
N ALA A 648 27.17 3.34 -15.05
CA ALA A 648 28.50 3.19 -15.66
C ALA A 648 28.80 1.77 -16.20
N ASN A 649 28.09 0.76 -15.70
CA ASN A 649 28.20 -0.63 -16.14
C ASN A 649 27.62 -0.92 -17.56
N ALA A 650 26.81 -0.02 -18.13
CA ALA A 650 26.31 -0.18 -19.51
C ALA A 650 27.32 0.29 -20.58
N GLN A 651 28.24 1.19 -20.24
CA GLN A 651 29.25 1.69 -21.18
C GLN A 651 30.45 0.74 -21.35
N ALA A 652 30.70 -0.13 -20.37
CA ALA A 652 31.73 -1.18 -20.48
C ALA A 652 31.37 -2.27 -21.51
N ALA A 653 30.08 -2.51 -21.77
CA ALA A 653 29.65 -3.52 -22.75
C ALA A 653 29.79 -3.05 -24.21
N HIS A 654 29.85 -1.75 -24.48
CA HIS A 654 29.94 -1.22 -25.85
C HIS A 654 31.37 -0.88 -26.30
N ASN A 655 32.31 -0.67 -25.37
CA ASN A 655 33.71 -0.39 -25.70
C ASN A 655 34.61 -1.63 -25.80
N GLY A 656 34.06 -2.84 -25.63
CA GLY A 656 34.80 -4.12 -25.79
C GLY A 656 34.90 -4.65 -27.23
N GLY A 657 34.32 -3.96 -28.22
CA GLY A 657 34.18 -4.46 -29.60
C GLY A 657 35.16 -3.93 -30.64
N ALA A 658 36.07 -3.02 -30.29
CA ALA A 658 36.93 -2.35 -31.28
C ALA A 658 38.42 -2.41 -30.88
N GLN A 659 38.98 -3.61 -30.78
CA GLN A 659 40.42 -3.83 -30.89
C GLN A 659 40.71 -5.27 -31.37
N ARG A 660 40.66 -5.46 -32.69
CA ARG A 660 41.46 -6.43 -33.46
C ARG A 660 41.04 -6.32 -34.92
N VAL A 661 41.93 -5.81 -35.78
CA VAL A 661 42.41 -6.43 -37.02
C VAL A 661 43.55 -5.55 -37.54
N GLN A 662 44.71 -6.20 -37.72
CA GLN A 662 45.84 -5.75 -38.54
C GLN A 662 45.46 -5.78 -40.02
#